data_AF-A0A0A2W515-F1
#
_entry.id   AF-A0A0A2W515-F1
#
_cell.length_a   1.000
_cell.length_b   1.000
_cell.length_c   1.000
_cell.angle_alpha   90.00
_cell.angle_beta   90.00
_cell.angle_gamma   90.00
#
_symmetry.space_group_name_H-M   'P 1'
#
loop_
_entity.id
_entity.type
_entity.pdbx_description
1 polymer ?
#
loop_
_entity_poly.entity_id
_entity_poly.type
_entity_poly.pdbx_seq_one_letter_code
_entity_poly.pdbx_strand_id
1 'polypeptide(L)'
;METVANFIHGECVAGEGQRVQAIFNPATGAQIRQVAMSTARQTEQAIAAAQQAFPGWARQSPLKRARVMFRFKSLLEEHMDSLAKLISEEHGKVYSDAVGELTRGLEVVEFACGIPHLQKGEHSANVGTGVDSHSLMQPLGVCAGITPFNFPAMVPMWMFPIALATGNTFVLKPSEKDPSLSLRLAQLLKEAGLPDGVFNVVQGDKEAVDVLLTDPRVQAVSFVGSTPIAEYIYQTASAHGKRCQALGGAKNHCILMPDADLEMATNAIMGAAFGAAGERCMALSVVVAVGDETAEALCAGLEKQLATLRVGPGLGHEPENEMGPLISAPHRAKVLGYIDSGEQQGATLRVDGRGLRLAGHEGGYFVGPTLFDHVTSEMTIYKEEIFGPVLSVVRVPDYASALDLINKHEYGNGTAIFTRDGGTARRFTEEVLVGMVGVNVPIPVPMAFHSFGGWKRSIFGPLNVHGSDGPPARLCVLDADAGLRGGKMTTQRMTMAQALVRFLNQQYVEIDGQEQPFIEGVMTIFGHGNVLGLGQALEEDPGHLKVHQGCNEQGMAHIATGFAKQHRRQRIYAVSSSVGPGAANMVTAAATATANRIPLLLLPGDIYASRQPDPVLQQIEQYHDLSISTNDCFRPVSRYWDRINRPEQLMSAMISAMRVLTNPADTGAVTICLPQDVQGEAWDYPQSFFEKRVHHIERRPPDENRLQAALKLISGKRRPLVICGGGVRYSGAHRALQDFVEGFGLPFAETQAGKGAIVSEHSLNLGGIGVTGGLAANLLAPQADLIIGVGTRLTDFTTGSKSLFSPEADFLLLNVAEFDALKLDATPLVADARLGLEQLTSGLHQAGYHAAWQDEAAHAKAVWRDECQRLWARQWQPGEPPEVAGHLDETLREYSRELGTSLTQTRVLGLVNQHIEDDAIVVGAAGSLPGDLQRLWQVKTPDSYHLEYGYSCMGYEIAAAVGAKLAQPGQPVYAMVGDGSYLMLHSELQTAVQEGIKITILLFDNAGFGCINNLQMGHGMGSYGTENRQRDPHSGRLDGPLVKVDFAQNAESYGCKAWRVNSESELLAALEASRQEPGPTLLDIKVLPKTMTHDYEAWWRTGDAQVSRSSAVADAADQTAAKLKRARQY
;
A
#
# COMPACT_ATOMS: atom_id res chain seq x y z
N MET A 1 -42.26 -35.44 15.63
CA MET A 1 -41.84 -34.32 14.79
C MET A 1 -40.96 -33.42 15.63
N GLU A 2 -39.74 -33.12 15.19
CA GLU A 2 -38.83 -32.20 15.90
C GLU A 2 -39.41 -30.77 15.86
N THR A 3 -39.34 -30.05 16.98
CA THR A 3 -39.82 -28.66 17.08
C THR A 3 -38.64 -27.70 17.19
N VAL A 4 -38.50 -26.80 16.22
CA VAL A 4 -37.46 -25.77 16.20
C VAL A 4 -37.68 -24.80 17.36
N ALA A 5 -36.64 -24.63 18.18
CA ALA A 5 -36.64 -23.79 19.37
C ALA A 5 -36.42 -22.29 19.04
N ASN A 6 -36.52 -21.46 20.08
CA ASN A 6 -35.91 -20.14 20.15
C ASN A 6 -34.47 -20.25 20.69
N PHE A 7 -33.69 -19.17 20.58
CA PHE A 7 -32.40 -19.03 21.27
C PHE A 7 -32.41 -17.75 22.11
N ILE A 8 -32.52 -17.87 23.43
CA ILE A 8 -32.68 -16.71 24.32
C ILE A 8 -31.68 -16.84 25.46
N HIS A 9 -30.89 -15.79 25.68
CA HIS A 9 -29.88 -15.74 26.74
C HIS A 9 -28.90 -16.94 26.71
N GLY A 10 -28.47 -17.32 25.50
CA GLY A 10 -27.49 -18.39 25.32
C GLY A 10 -28.06 -19.81 25.27
N GLU A 11 -29.36 -20.00 25.51
CA GLU A 11 -29.97 -21.32 25.61
C GLU A 11 -31.04 -21.55 24.54
N CYS A 12 -31.19 -22.80 24.11
CA CYS A 12 -32.31 -23.20 23.26
C CYS A 12 -33.58 -23.34 24.11
N VAL A 13 -34.57 -22.50 23.84
CA VAL A 13 -35.83 -22.43 24.61
C VAL A 13 -36.99 -22.87 23.74
N ALA A 14 -37.81 -23.82 24.19
CA ALA A 14 -38.99 -24.24 23.46
C ALA A 14 -39.98 -23.07 23.25
N GLY A 15 -40.60 -22.99 22.07
CA GLY A 15 -41.67 -22.03 21.83
C GLY A 15 -42.90 -22.35 22.70
N GLU A 16 -43.48 -21.33 23.31
CA GLU A 16 -44.68 -21.44 24.18
C GLU A 16 -45.97 -21.11 23.44
N GLY A 17 -45.88 -20.71 22.17
CA GLY A 17 -47.05 -20.43 21.35
C GLY A 17 -47.87 -21.68 21.06
N GLN A 18 -49.19 -21.52 21.08
CA GLN A 18 -50.11 -22.60 20.71
C GLN A 18 -50.19 -22.81 19.19
N ARG A 19 -49.77 -21.82 18.40
CA ARG A 19 -49.75 -21.88 16.93
C ARG A 19 -48.43 -22.49 16.46
N VAL A 20 -48.52 -23.59 15.72
CA VAL A 20 -47.37 -24.32 15.18
C VAL A 20 -47.46 -24.33 13.65
N GLN A 21 -46.33 -24.11 12.99
CA GLN A 21 -46.21 -24.17 11.54
C GLN A 21 -45.32 -25.34 11.12
N ALA A 22 -45.74 -26.03 10.05
CA ALA A 22 -44.96 -27.11 9.46
C ALA A 22 -43.77 -26.56 8.65
N ILE A 23 -42.62 -27.19 8.81
CA ILE A 23 -41.43 -26.98 7.98
C ILE A 23 -41.34 -28.17 7.03
N PHE A 24 -41.23 -27.88 5.74
CA PHE A 24 -41.26 -28.88 4.69
C PHE A 24 -39.87 -29.09 4.11
N ASN A 25 -39.61 -30.28 3.58
CA ASN A 25 -38.58 -30.47 2.58
C ASN A 25 -39.22 -30.18 1.20
N PRO A 26 -38.86 -29.08 0.53
CA PRO A 26 -39.56 -28.66 -0.69
C PRO A 26 -39.37 -29.62 -1.87
N ALA A 27 -38.33 -30.46 -1.85
CA ALA A 27 -38.07 -31.44 -2.91
C ALA A 27 -38.96 -32.68 -2.82
N THR A 28 -39.52 -32.98 -1.65
CA THR A 28 -40.43 -34.13 -1.44
C THR A 28 -41.85 -33.70 -1.13
N GLY A 29 -42.04 -32.47 -0.63
CA GLY A 29 -43.30 -31.95 -0.11
C GLY A 29 -43.67 -32.51 1.26
N ALA A 30 -42.77 -33.29 1.90
CA ALA A 30 -43.00 -33.88 3.20
C ALA A 30 -42.68 -32.87 4.33
N GLN A 31 -43.48 -32.89 5.39
CA GLN A 31 -43.15 -32.17 6.62
C GLN A 31 -41.98 -32.87 7.33
N ILE A 32 -40.90 -32.13 7.56
CA ILE A 32 -39.67 -32.63 8.20
C ILE A 32 -39.50 -32.12 9.63
N ARG A 33 -39.99 -30.92 9.93
CA ARG A 33 -39.95 -30.30 11.26
C ARG A 33 -41.21 -29.47 11.51
N GLN A 34 -41.29 -28.86 12.67
CA GLN A 34 -42.29 -27.85 12.99
C GLN A 34 -41.67 -26.71 13.80
N VAL A 35 -42.28 -25.53 13.77
CA VAL A 35 -41.85 -24.37 14.56
C VAL A 35 -43.05 -23.75 15.26
N ALA A 36 -42.89 -23.47 16.55
CA ALA A 36 -43.93 -22.79 17.34
C ALA A 36 -43.78 -21.27 17.19
N MET A 37 -44.90 -20.58 16.93
CA MET A 37 -44.90 -19.12 16.80
C MET A 37 -44.75 -18.49 18.18
N SER A 38 -43.65 -17.80 18.46
CA SER A 38 -43.45 -17.20 19.79
C SER A 38 -44.56 -16.21 20.13
N THR A 39 -44.97 -16.23 21.39
CA THR A 39 -45.92 -15.26 21.93
C THR A 39 -45.27 -13.89 22.09
N ALA A 40 -46.08 -12.85 22.25
CA ALA A 40 -45.58 -11.53 22.63
C ALA A 40 -44.64 -11.58 23.86
N ARG A 41 -45.02 -12.36 24.89
CA ARG A 41 -44.22 -12.54 26.11
C ARG A 41 -42.84 -13.13 25.83
N GLN A 42 -42.73 -14.14 24.98
CA GLN A 42 -41.43 -14.73 24.63
C GLN A 42 -40.56 -13.77 23.81
N THR A 43 -41.18 -12.97 22.96
CA THR A 43 -40.47 -11.92 22.22
C THR A 43 -39.93 -10.86 23.17
N GLU A 44 -40.73 -10.43 24.15
CA GLU A 44 -40.31 -9.51 25.22
C GLU A 44 -39.18 -10.07 26.09
N GLN A 45 -39.13 -11.39 26.32
CA GLN A 45 -38.04 -12.06 27.03
C GLN A 45 -36.72 -11.98 26.26
N ALA A 46 -36.73 -12.18 24.94
CA ALA A 46 -35.54 -12.02 24.10
C ALA A 46 -35.04 -10.56 24.12
N ILE A 47 -35.96 -9.59 24.04
CA ILE A 47 -35.63 -8.17 24.16
C ILE A 47 -35.06 -7.85 25.55
N ALA A 48 -35.64 -8.41 26.62
CA ALA A 48 -35.14 -8.23 27.98
C ALA A 48 -33.72 -8.78 28.16
N ALA A 49 -33.44 -9.97 27.62
CA ALA A 49 -32.10 -10.57 27.63
C ALA A 49 -31.08 -9.70 26.87
N ALA A 50 -31.46 -9.20 25.69
CA ALA A 50 -30.65 -8.29 24.89
C ALA A 50 -30.37 -6.96 25.63
N GLN A 51 -31.39 -6.40 26.28
CA GLN A 51 -31.27 -5.16 27.06
C GLN A 51 -30.36 -5.34 28.27
N GLN A 52 -30.43 -6.49 28.95
CA GLN A 52 -29.60 -6.79 30.12
C GLN A 52 -28.12 -7.00 29.74
N ALA A 53 -27.84 -7.65 28.61
CA ALA A 53 -26.48 -7.89 28.15
C ALA A 53 -25.78 -6.65 27.57
N PHE A 54 -26.56 -5.69 27.05
CA PHE A 54 -26.07 -4.53 26.31
C PHE A 54 -24.97 -3.71 27.04
N PRO A 55 -25.14 -3.28 28.30
CA PRO A 55 -24.11 -2.47 28.97
C PRO A 55 -22.77 -3.19 29.15
N GLY A 56 -22.79 -4.52 29.28
CA GLY A 56 -21.57 -5.34 29.38
C GLY A 56 -20.85 -5.45 28.04
N TRP A 57 -21.62 -5.64 26.96
CA TRP A 57 -21.08 -5.80 25.62
C TRP A 57 -20.58 -4.48 25.01
N ALA A 58 -21.35 -3.40 25.13
CA ALA A 58 -20.99 -2.08 24.60
C ALA A 58 -19.67 -1.54 25.18
N ARG A 59 -19.35 -1.91 26.43
CA ARG A 59 -18.09 -1.52 27.11
C ARG A 59 -16.88 -2.36 26.72
N GLN A 60 -17.05 -3.49 26.03
CA GLN A 60 -15.90 -4.23 25.50
C GLN A 60 -15.23 -3.43 24.39
N SER A 61 -13.90 -3.34 24.38
CA SER A 61 -13.16 -2.63 23.33
C SER A 61 -13.48 -3.18 21.93
N PRO A 62 -13.48 -2.36 20.87
CA PRO A 62 -13.71 -2.83 19.49
C PRO A 62 -12.85 -4.02 19.08
N LEU A 63 -11.57 -4.06 19.50
CA LEU A 63 -10.67 -5.20 19.24
C LEU A 63 -11.14 -6.52 19.87
N LYS A 64 -11.69 -6.49 21.08
CA LYS A 64 -12.23 -7.70 21.72
C LYS A 64 -13.47 -8.21 20.99
N ARG A 65 -14.33 -7.29 20.53
CA ARG A 65 -15.52 -7.65 19.76
C ARG A 65 -15.14 -8.22 18.38
N ALA A 66 -14.13 -7.64 17.73
CA ALA A 66 -13.56 -8.17 16.48
C ALA A 66 -13.02 -9.60 16.63
N ARG A 67 -12.38 -9.95 17.75
CA ARG A 67 -11.90 -11.33 18.00
C ARG A 67 -13.02 -12.37 18.03
N VAL A 68 -14.21 -12.01 18.53
CA VAL A 68 -15.38 -12.90 18.46
C VAL A 68 -15.79 -13.11 17.00
N MET A 69 -15.77 -12.05 16.16
CA MET A 69 -16.06 -12.18 14.73
C MET A 69 -15.02 -13.04 14.00
N PHE A 70 -13.72 -12.90 14.31
CA PHE A 70 -12.67 -13.76 13.77
C PHE A 70 -12.90 -15.24 14.11
N ARG A 71 -13.29 -15.55 15.36
CA ARG A 71 -13.58 -16.93 15.74
C ARG A 71 -14.86 -17.46 15.11
N PHE A 72 -15.89 -16.63 15.03
CA PHE A 72 -17.14 -16.97 14.34
C PHE A 72 -16.90 -17.26 12.85
N LYS A 73 -16.05 -16.46 12.19
CA LYS A 73 -15.59 -16.71 10.82
C LYS A 73 -15.03 -18.13 10.67
N SER A 74 -14.06 -18.51 11.51
CA SER A 74 -13.45 -19.84 11.45
C SER A 74 -14.46 -20.97 11.67
N LEU A 75 -15.42 -20.79 12.59
CA LEU A 75 -16.47 -21.77 12.84
C LEU A 75 -17.44 -21.92 11.66
N LEU A 76 -17.73 -20.83 10.93
CA LEU A 76 -18.53 -20.90 9.71
C LEU A 76 -17.81 -21.69 8.61
N GLU A 77 -16.50 -21.47 8.45
CA GLU A 77 -15.66 -22.21 7.49
C GLU A 77 -15.62 -23.71 7.85
N GLU A 78 -15.43 -24.04 9.13
CA GLU A 78 -15.40 -25.41 9.64
C GLU A 78 -16.72 -26.16 9.41
N HIS A 79 -17.85 -25.48 9.62
CA HIS A 79 -19.18 -26.09 9.54
C HIS A 79 -19.90 -25.90 8.19
N MET A 80 -19.22 -25.35 7.18
CA MET A 80 -19.77 -24.98 5.88
C MET A 80 -20.68 -26.06 5.26
N ASP A 81 -20.20 -27.31 5.17
CA ASP A 81 -20.95 -28.43 4.58
C ASP A 81 -22.27 -28.71 5.32
N SER A 82 -22.22 -28.76 6.66
CA SER A 82 -23.40 -29.02 7.49
C SER A 82 -24.42 -27.89 7.41
N LEU A 83 -23.96 -26.64 7.34
CA LEU A 83 -24.81 -25.47 7.20
C LEU A 83 -25.47 -25.43 5.82
N ALA A 84 -24.71 -25.71 4.76
CA ALA A 84 -25.22 -25.74 3.39
C ALA A 84 -26.28 -26.82 3.20
N LYS A 85 -26.06 -28.02 3.74
CA LYS A 85 -27.07 -29.10 3.73
C LYS A 85 -28.35 -28.71 4.46
N LEU A 86 -28.24 -28.01 5.59
CA LEU A 86 -29.40 -27.54 6.34
C LEU A 86 -30.22 -26.52 5.54
N ILE A 87 -29.55 -25.60 4.82
CA ILE A 87 -30.21 -24.65 3.91
C ILE A 87 -30.93 -25.42 2.80
N SER A 88 -30.23 -26.32 2.10
CA SER A 88 -30.81 -27.08 0.99
C SER A 88 -31.96 -28.00 1.42
N GLU A 89 -31.95 -28.49 2.66
CA GLU A 89 -33.03 -29.34 3.19
C GLU A 89 -34.34 -28.57 3.41
N GLU A 90 -34.30 -27.36 3.98
CA GLU A 90 -35.50 -26.57 4.31
C GLU A 90 -35.90 -25.59 3.21
N HIS A 91 -34.93 -24.98 2.51
CA HIS A 91 -35.21 -24.08 1.39
C HIS A 91 -35.38 -24.84 0.06
N GLY A 92 -34.60 -25.89 -0.17
CA GLY A 92 -34.62 -26.66 -1.42
C GLY A 92 -33.57 -26.24 -2.46
N LYS A 93 -32.88 -25.10 -2.31
CA LYS A 93 -31.83 -24.71 -3.28
C LYS A 93 -30.71 -25.75 -3.34
N VAL A 94 -30.02 -25.78 -4.47
CA VAL A 94 -28.89 -26.70 -4.69
C VAL A 94 -27.75 -26.41 -3.73
N TYR A 95 -26.95 -27.41 -3.41
CA TYR A 95 -25.87 -27.32 -2.42
C TYR A 95 -24.87 -26.21 -2.77
N SER A 96 -24.48 -26.07 -4.03
CA SER A 96 -23.57 -25.01 -4.50
C SER A 96 -24.14 -23.61 -4.27
N ASP A 97 -25.44 -23.40 -4.46
CA ASP A 97 -26.11 -22.13 -4.15
C ASP A 97 -26.14 -21.86 -2.65
N ALA A 98 -26.31 -22.89 -1.81
CA ALA A 98 -26.26 -22.76 -0.36
C ALA A 98 -24.84 -22.43 0.15
N VAL A 99 -23.80 -23.01 -0.44
CA VAL A 99 -22.40 -22.65 -0.17
C VAL A 99 -22.12 -21.21 -0.61
N GLY A 100 -22.59 -20.82 -1.79
CA GLY A 100 -22.47 -19.45 -2.28
C GLY A 100 -23.12 -18.45 -1.32
N GLU A 101 -24.32 -18.76 -0.85
CA GLU A 101 -25.01 -17.95 0.16
C GLU A 101 -24.20 -17.80 1.45
N LEU A 102 -23.73 -18.90 2.02
CA LEU A 102 -22.92 -18.88 3.25
C LEU A 102 -21.64 -18.06 3.06
N THR A 103 -21.00 -18.20 1.91
CA THR A 103 -19.80 -17.44 1.55
C THR A 103 -20.08 -15.93 1.54
N ARG A 104 -21.20 -15.49 0.95
CA ARG A 104 -21.58 -14.07 0.94
C ARG A 104 -21.90 -13.52 2.33
N GLY A 105 -22.46 -14.34 3.22
CA GLY A 105 -22.63 -13.94 4.62
C GLY A 105 -21.29 -13.88 5.38
N LEU A 106 -20.39 -14.84 5.12
CA LEU A 106 -19.06 -14.90 5.69
C LEU A 106 -18.23 -13.65 5.35
N GLU A 107 -18.31 -13.15 4.12
CA GLU A 107 -17.63 -11.92 3.70
C GLU A 107 -18.03 -10.70 4.56
N VAL A 108 -19.29 -10.62 5.04
CA VAL A 108 -19.72 -9.56 5.97
C VAL A 108 -19.14 -9.76 7.37
N VAL A 109 -18.99 -11.01 7.81
CA VAL A 109 -18.29 -11.34 9.07
C VAL A 109 -16.82 -10.93 8.98
N GLU A 110 -16.16 -11.15 7.83
CA GLU A 110 -14.79 -10.70 7.58
C GLU A 110 -14.68 -9.17 7.61
N PHE A 111 -15.61 -8.46 6.96
CA PHE A 111 -15.66 -7.00 7.04
C PHE A 111 -15.87 -6.50 8.48
N ALA A 112 -16.73 -7.15 9.26
CA ALA A 112 -16.97 -6.85 10.67
C ALA A 112 -15.72 -7.07 11.56
N CYS A 113 -14.75 -7.89 11.14
CA CYS A 113 -13.47 -8.02 11.84
C CYS A 113 -12.64 -6.72 11.80
N GLY A 114 -12.88 -5.86 10.80
CA GLY A 114 -12.27 -4.53 10.65
C GLY A 114 -12.87 -3.43 11.54
N ILE A 115 -13.79 -3.76 12.45
CA ILE A 115 -14.53 -2.76 13.23
C ILE A 115 -13.70 -1.73 14.02
N PRO A 116 -12.47 -2.01 14.51
CA PRO A 116 -11.65 -0.98 15.16
C PRO A 116 -11.34 0.22 14.24
N HIS A 117 -11.27 -0.01 12.93
CA HIS A 117 -11.11 1.06 11.94
C HIS A 117 -12.46 1.69 11.58
N LEU A 118 -13.47 0.86 11.31
CA LEU A 118 -14.78 1.30 10.83
C LEU A 118 -15.58 2.11 11.86
N GLN A 119 -15.29 1.96 13.17
CA GLN A 119 -15.96 2.70 14.25
C GLN A 119 -15.23 4.00 14.65
N LYS A 120 -14.21 4.44 13.91
CA LYS A 120 -13.54 5.70 14.23
C LYS A 120 -14.50 6.88 14.12
N GLY A 121 -14.39 7.76 15.10
CA GLY A 121 -15.02 9.07 15.07
C GLY A 121 -14.19 10.10 14.30
N GLU A 122 -14.76 11.27 14.08
CA GLU A 122 -14.05 12.45 13.58
C GLU A 122 -13.65 13.34 14.77
N HIS A 123 -12.54 14.05 14.65
CA HIS A 123 -12.06 14.99 15.66
C HIS A 123 -11.59 16.27 14.97
N SER A 124 -12.14 17.40 15.40
CA SER A 124 -11.82 18.75 14.95
C SER A 124 -11.35 19.58 16.15
N ALA A 125 -10.08 19.94 16.17
CA ALA A 125 -9.53 20.80 17.23
C ALA A 125 -9.98 22.26 17.03
N ASN A 126 -10.31 22.96 18.11
CA ASN A 126 -10.72 24.36 18.13
C ASN A 126 -11.78 24.70 17.06
N VAL A 127 -12.95 24.07 17.12
CA VAL A 127 -14.12 24.52 16.34
C VAL A 127 -14.65 25.87 16.84
N GLY A 128 -14.31 26.21 18.09
CA GLY A 128 -14.30 27.55 18.65
C GLY A 128 -13.05 27.71 19.54
N THR A 129 -12.75 28.92 20.00
CA THR A 129 -11.57 29.18 20.85
C THR A 129 -11.62 28.32 22.12
N GLY A 130 -10.69 27.36 22.26
CA GLY A 130 -10.62 26.44 23.40
C GLY A 130 -11.70 25.36 23.44
N VAL A 131 -12.41 25.15 22.32
CA VAL A 131 -13.50 24.19 22.20
C VAL A 131 -13.15 23.19 21.10
N ASP A 132 -12.82 21.97 21.51
CA ASP A 132 -12.69 20.85 20.58
C ASP A 132 -14.07 20.26 20.29
N SER A 133 -14.25 19.76 19.08
CA SER A 133 -15.41 18.97 18.71
C SER A 133 -14.96 17.63 18.21
N HIS A 134 -15.55 16.59 18.75
CA HIS A 134 -15.33 15.25 18.26
C HIS A 134 -16.66 14.52 18.17
N SER A 135 -16.77 13.62 17.19
CA SER A 135 -17.92 12.74 17.09
C SER A 135 -17.54 11.34 17.53
N LEU A 136 -18.39 10.69 18.31
CA LEU A 136 -18.26 9.31 18.70
C LEU A 136 -19.28 8.46 17.95
N MET A 137 -18.86 7.29 17.47
CA MET A 137 -19.73 6.29 16.85
C MET A 137 -20.15 5.27 17.91
N GLN A 138 -21.18 5.60 18.69
CA GLN A 138 -21.63 4.80 19.82
C GLN A 138 -22.74 3.80 19.42
N PRO A 139 -22.79 2.61 20.05
CA PRO A 139 -23.86 1.67 19.78
C PRO A 139 -25.22 2.25 20.21
N LEU A 140 -26.27 1.88 19.48
CA LEU A 140 -27.64 2.32 19.69
C LEU A 140 -28.27 1.67 20.94
N GLY A 141 -28.09 0.36 21.12
CA GLY A 141 -28.81 -0.41 22.13
C GLY A 141 -29.17 -1.81 21.64
N VAL A 142 -30.43 -2.19 21.85
CA VAL A 142 -31.01 -3.41 21.27
C VAL A 142 -31.44 -3.14 19.83
N CYS A 143 -30.93 -3.93 18.89
CA CYS A 143 -31.34 -3.91 17.49
C CYS A 143 -32.12 -5.17 17.12
N ALA A 144 -33.02 -5.08 16.15
CA ALA A 144 -33.78 -6.22 15.64
C ALA A 144 -33.56 -6.43 14.14
N GLY A 145 -33.49 -7.70 13.73
CA GLY A 145 -33.42 -8.10 12.32
C GLY A 145 -34.58 -9.00 11.96
N ILE A 146 -35.28 -8.71 10.86
CA ILE A 146 -36.38 -9.52 10.35
C ILE A 146 -36.01 -9.94 8.93
N THR A 147 -35.87 -11.25 8.69
CA THR A 147 -35.25 -11.77 7.45
C THR A 147 -36.19 -12.69 6.66
N PRO A 148 -36.03 -12.74 5.32
CA PRO A 148 -36.89 -13.53 4.45
C PRO A 148 -36.44 -15.01 4.43
N PHE A 149 -37.20 -15.84 3.72
CA PHE A 149 -36.88 -17.26 3.54
C PHE A 149 -35.72 -17.46 2.56
N ASN A 150 -35.62 -16.64 1.51
CA ASN A 150 -34.79 -17.03 0.38
C ASN A 150 -33.28 -17.05 0.65
N PHE A 151 -32.82 -16.41 1.72
CA PHE A 151 -31.43 -16.42 2.13
C PHE A 151 -31.32 -16.44 3.67
N PRO A 152 -31.55 -17.60 4.33
CA PRO A 152 -31.60 -17.72 5.77
C PRO A 152 -30.22 -17.62 6.45
N ALA A 153 -29.12 -17.61 5.69
CA ALA A 153 -27.75 -17.41 6.17
C ALA A 153 -27.26 -15.99 5.86
N MET A 154 -27.23 -15.64 4.57
CA MET A 154 -26.61 -14.42 4.07
C MET A 154 -27.29 -13.17 4.63
N VAL A 155 -28.62 -13.10 4.58
CA VAL A 155 -29.35 -11.90 4.99
C VAL A 155 -29.30 -11.66 6.51
N PRO A 156 -29.42 -12.67 7.39
CA PRO A 156 -29.09 -12.48 8.80
C PRO A 156 -27.67 -11.97 9.02
N MET A 157 -26.68 -12.56 8.33
CA MET A 157 -25.28 -12.15 8.41
C MET A 157 -24.99 -10.77 7.80
N TRP A 158 -25.89 -10.21 7.00
CA TRP A 158 -25.79 -8.81 6.60
C TRP A 158 -26.10 -7.85 7.75
N MET A 159 -26.86 -8.30 8.75
CA MET A 159 -27.37 -7.46 9.84
C MET A 159 -26.57 -7.64 11.13
N PHE A 160 -26.55 -8.87 11.68
CA PHE A 160 -26.08 -9.06 13.05
C PHE A 160 -24.56 -8.90 13.22
N PRO A 161 -23.66 -9.35 12.31
CA PRO A 161 -22.21 -9.23 12.54
C PRO A 161 -21.78 -7.79 12.76
N ILE A 162 -22.30 -6.87 11.94
CA ILE A 162 -22.05 -5.43 12.05
C ILE A 162 -22.68 -4.84 13.32
N ALA A 163 -23.93 -5.19 13.62
CA ALA A 163 -24.59 -4.73 14.84
C ALA A 163 -23.84 -5.18 16.11
N LEU A 164 -23.41 -6.44 16.15
CA LEU A 164 -22.64 -7.00 17.26
C LEU A 164 -21.25 -6.37 17.36
N ALA A 165 -20.51 -6.28 16.24
CA ALA A 165 -19.16 -5.73 16.20
C ALA A 165 -19.12 -4.26 16.66
N THR A 166 -20.19 -3.50 16.43
CA THR A 166 -20.31 -2.09 16.84
C THR A 166 -20.70 -1.90 18.30
N GLY A 167 -21.09 -2.98 18.98
CA GLY A 167 -21.41 -3.00 20.41
C GLY A 167 -22.90 -3.05 20.73
N ASN A 168 -23.78 -3.24 19.74
CA ASN A 168 -25.21 -3.47 19.98
C ASN A 168 -25.47 -4.92 20.40
N THR A 169 -26.64 -5.15 21.00
CA THR A 169 -27.22 -6.49 21.13
C THR A 169 -28.30 -6.68 20.06
N PHE A 170 -28.59 -7.93 19.72
CA PHE A 170 -29.40 -8.23 18.54
C PHE A 170 -30.47 -9.29 18.82
N VAL A 171 -31.68 -9.04 18.31
CA VAL A 171 -32.79 -10.01 18.28
C VAL A 171 -33.15 -10.31 16.83
N LEU A 172 -32.88 -11.54 16.38
CA LEU A 172 -33.20 -12.01 15.04
C LEU A 172 -34.57 -12.70 15.03
N LYS A 173 -35.44 -12.27 14.11
CA LYS A 173 -36.66 -12.97 13.71
C LYS A 173 -36.47 -13.49 12.28
N PRO A 174 -36.10 -14.77 12.09
CA PRO A 174 -35.91 -15.34 10.77
C PRO A 174 -37.24 -15.73 10.13
N SER A 175 -37.23 -16.16 8.87
CA SER A 175 -38.39 -16.80 8.23
C SER A 175 -38.76 -18.09 8.95
N GLU A 176 -40.05 -18.29 9.16
CA GLU A 176 -40.60 -19.50 9.76
C GLU A 176 -40.68 -20.71 8.80
N LYS A 177 -40.32 -20.52 7.53
CA LYS A 177 -40.32 -21.59 6.52
C LYS A 177 -39.07 -22.47 6.59
N ASP A 178 -37.94 -21.87 6.98
CA ASP A 178 -36.59 -22.44 7.03
C ASP A 178 -35.79 -21.93 8.26
N PRO A 179 -36.35 -22.06 9.47
CA PRO A 179 -35.82 -21.39 10.66
C PRO A 179 -34.60 -22.08 11.27
N SER A 180 -34.29 -23.33 10.94
CA SER A 180 -33.33 -24.14 11.70
C SER A 180 -31.91 -23.58 11.67
N LEU A 181 -31.51 -22.98 10.55
CA LEU A 181 -30.17 -22.41 10.39
C LEU A 181 -29.88 -21.29 11.39
N SER A 182 -30.88 -20.45 11.69
CA SER A 182 -30.72 -19.32 12.61
C SER A 182 -30.26 -19.76 14.01
N LEU A 183 -30.74 -20.92 14.49
CA LEU A 183 -30.32 -21.51 15.76
C LEU A 183 -28.89 -22.02 15.70
N ARG A 184 -28.50 -22.63 14.58
CA ARG A 184 -27.13 -23.11 14.40
C ARG A 184 -26.15 -21.94 14.39
N LEU A 185 -26.46 -20.83 13.72
CA LEU A 185 -25.66 -19.60 13.77
C LEU A 185 -25.55 -19.03 15.19
N ALA A 186 -26.64 -19.05 15.97
CA ALA A 186 -26.64 -18.59 17.36
C ALA A 186 -25.73 -19.44 18.26
N GLN A 187 -25.76 -20.77 18.10
CA GLN A 187 -24.89 -21.69 18.81
C GLN A 187 -23.41 -21.46 18.46
N LEU A 188 -23.10 -21.25 17.18
CA LEU A 188 -21.74 -20.95 16.72
C LEU A 188 -21.22 -19.60 17.26
N LEU A 189 -22.08 -18.59 17.40
CA LEU A 189 -21.71 -17.32 18.05
C LEU A 189 -21.40 -17.52 19.54
N LYS A 190 -22.19 -18.34 20.25
CA LYS A 190 -21.91 -18.70 21.66
C LYS A 190 -20.58 -19.43 21.76
N GLU A 191 -20.33 -20.39 20.87
CA GLU A 191 -19.05 -21.10 20.78
C GLU A 191 -17.87 -20.16 20.45
N ALA A 192 -18.10 -19.15 19.62
CA ALA A 192 -17.12 -18.10 19.31
C ALA A 192 -16.76 -17.20 20.51
N GLY A 193 -17.49 -17.32 21.64
CA GLY A 193 -17.27 -16.54 22.85
C GLY A 193 -18.11 -15.26 22.93
N LEU A 194 -19.21 -15.18 22.17
CA LEU A 194 -20.18 -14.10 22.33
C LEU A 194 -20.92 -14.26 23.67
N PRO A 195 -21.02 -13.21 24.51
CA PRO A 195 -21.70 -13.32 25.81
C PRO A 195 -23.20 -13.65 25.69
N ASP A 196 -23.73 -14.39 26.66
CA ASP A 196 -25.14 -14.76 26.70
C ASP A 196 -26.07 -13.53 26.67
N GLY A 197 -27.10 -13.60 25.82
CA GLY A 197 -28.08 -12.52 25.62
C GLY A 197 -27.64 -11.45 24.63
N VAL A 198 -26.39 -11.43 24.16
CA VAL A 198 -25.95 -10.45 23.14
C VAL A 198 -26.57 -10.73 21.76
N PHE A 199 -26.78 -12.00 21.42
CA PHE A 199 -27.52 -12.44 20.24
C PHE A 199 -28.64 -13.39 20.66
N ASN A 200 -29.85 -13.11 20.20
CA ASN A 200 -31.04 -13.92 20.48
C ASN A 200 -31.81 -14.18 19.17
N VAL A 201 -32.47 -15.33 19.09
CA VAL A 201 -33.34 -15.71 17.99
C VAL A 201 -34.73 -15.97 18.53
N VAL A 202 -35.72 -15.28 17.98
CA VAL A 202 -37.14 -15.50 18.28
C VAL A 202 -37.85 -15.96 17.00
N GLN A 203 -38.37 -17.18 17.01
CA GLN A 203 -39.23 -17.69 15.97
C GLN A 203 -40.61 -17.07 16.09
N GLY A 204 -41.34 -16.88 15.00
CA GLY A 204 -42.67 -16.30 15.08
C GLY A 204 -43.19 -15.85 13.73
N ASP A 205 -44.25 -15.08 13.76
CA ASP A 205 -44.87 -14.47 12.60
C ASP A 205 -45.09 -12.97 12.86
N LYS A 206 -46.19 -12.42 12.31
CA LYS A 206 -46.57 -11.03 12.50
C LYS A 206 -46.62 -10.60 13.98
N GLU A 207 -47.06 -11.47 14.90
CA GLU A 207 -47.16 -11.10 16.32
C GLU A 207 -45.78 -10.74 16.90
N ALA A 208 -44.77 -11.58 16.66
CA ALA A 208 -43.40 -11.33 17.09
C ALA A 208 -42.79 -10.09 16.40
N VAL A 209 -43.08 -9.91 15.11
CA VAL A 209 -42.68 -8.70 14.37
C VAL A 209 -43.27 -7.45 15.01
N ASP A 210 -44.57 -7.42 15.27
CA ASP A 210 -45.25 -6.25 15.84
C ASP A 210 -44.71 -5.90 17.24
N VAL A 211 -44.34 -6.89 18.06
CA VAL A 211 -43.66 -6.63 19.34
C VAL A 211 -42.29 -5.97 19.11
N LEU A 212 -41.46 -6.47 18.18
CA LEU A 212 -40.16 -5.86 17.88
C LEU A 212 -40.28 -4.43 17.36
N LEU A 213 -41.33 -4.14 16.58
CA LEU A 213 -41.59 -2.81 16.02
C LEU A 213 -42.08 -1.83 17.09
N THR A 214 -42.82 -2.30 18.09
CA THR A 214 -43.52 -1.43 19.06
C THR A 214 -42.82 -1.30 20.40
N ASP A 215 -42.01 -2.28 20.83
CA ASP A 215 -41.31 -2.24 22.12
C ASP A 215 -40.31 -1.07 22.18
N PRO A 216 -40.33 -0.24 23.24
CA PRO A 216 -39.48 0.95 23.33
C PRO A 216 -37.99 0.66 23.56
N ARG A 217 -37.61 -0.56 23.94
CA ARG A 217 -36.21 -0.95 24.18
C ARG A 217 -35.46 -1.20 22.87
N VAL A 218 -36.16 -1.59 21.81
CA VAL A 218 -35.56 -1.78 20.48
C VAL A 218 -35.31 -0.40 19.84
N GLN A 219 -34.07 -0.13 19.46
CA GLN A 219 -33.64 1.19 18.95
C GLN A 219 -33.56 1.25 17.42
N ALA A 220 -33.36 0.11 16.77
CA ALA A 220 -33.32 0.01 15.32
C ALA A 220 -33.86 -1.33 14.81
N VAL A 221 -34.45 -1.29 13.62
CA VAL A 221 -35.01 -2.45 12.92
C VAL A 221 -34.41 -2.52 11.52
N SER A 222 -33.90 -3.69 11.15
CA SER A 222 -33.45 -4.00 9.79
C SER A 222 -34.36 -5.08 9.20
N PHE A 223 -34.93 -4.83 8.04
CA PHE A 223 -35.81 -5.75 7.34
C PHE A 223 -35.37 -5.98 5.90
N VAL A 224 -35.52 -7.22 5.44
CA VAL A 224 -35.45 -7.58 4.02
C VAL A 224 -36.63 -8.51 3.72
N GLY A 225 -37.37 -8.23 2.66
CA GLY A 225 -38.49 -9.06 2.22
C GLY A 225 -39.30 -8.39 1.12
N SER A 226 -40.61 -8.63 1.07
CA SER A 226 -41.46 -8.04 0.03
C SER A 226 -41.73 -6.56 0.28
N THR A 227 -41.92 -5.79 -0.79
CA THR A 227 -42.18 -4.33 -0.71
C THR A 227 -43.36 -3.95 0.18
N PRO A 228 -44.53 -4.60 0.13
CA PRO A 228 -45.64 -4.24 1.02
C PRO A 228 -45.31 -4.41 2.51
N ILE A 229 -44.51 -5.43 2.86
CA ILE A 229 -44.09 -5.66 4.24
C ILE A 229 -42.95 -4.72 4.64
N ALA A 230 -42.03 -4.41 3.72
CA ALA A 230 -40.98 -3.42 3.93
C ALA A 230 -41.58 -2.05 4.26
N GLU A 231 -42.60 -1.64 3.50
CA GLU A 231 -43.34 -0.40 3.72
C GLU A 231 -44.04 -0.40 5.09
N TYR A 232 -44.74 -1.49 5.43
CA TYR A 232 -45.40 -1.65 6.73
C TYR A 232 -44.40 -1.55 7.91
N ILE A 233 -43.28 -2.25 7.82
CA ILE A 233 -42.24 -2.25 8.85
C ILE A 233 -41.63 -0.86 8.98
N TYR A 234 -41.29 -0.23 7.86
CA TYR A 234 -40.73 1.12 7.86
C TYR A 234 -41.67 2.15 8.48
N GLN A 235 -42.96 2.13 8.08
CA GLN A 235 -43.98 3.02 8.64
C GLN A 235 -44.16 2.79 10.14
N THR A 236 -44.30 1.53 10.57
CA THR A 236 -44.57 1.20 11.97
C THR A 236 -43.37 1.47 12.86
N ALA A 237 -42.15 1.06 12.47
CA ALA A 237 -40.94 1.33 13.22
C ALA A 237 -40.68 2.83 13.37
N SER A 238 -40.86 3.60 12.29
CA SER A 238 -40.70 5.06 12.29
C SER A 238 -41.76 5.75 13.16
N ALA A 239 -43.01 5.29 13.12
CA ALA A 239 -44.09 5.79 14.00
C ALA A 239 -43.79 5.58 15.49
N HIS A 240 -42.96 4.58 15.82
CA HIS A 240 -42.48 4.30 17.17
C HIS A 240 -41.06 4.85 17.45
N GLY A 241 -40.56 5.78 16.62
CA GLY A 241 -39.31 6.51 16.84
C GLY A 241 -38.03 5.70 16.60
N LYS A 242 -38.13 4.51 16.02
CA LYS A 242 -36.97 3.63 15.76
C LYS A 242 -36.30 4.00 14.44
N ARG A 243 -34.99 3.79 14.35
CA ARG A 243 -34.30 3.80 13.04
C ARG A 243 -34.71 2.55 12.26
N CYS A 244 -35.04 2.70 10.98
CA CYS A 244 -35.45 1.58 10.16
C CYS A 244 -34.77 1.61 8.78
N GLN A 245 -34.26 0.46 8.36
CA GLN A 245 -33.94 0.17 6.97
C GLN A 245 -34.78 -1.03 6.55
N ALA A 246 -35.55 -0.90 5.48
CA ALA A 246 -36.46 -1.95 5.03
C ALA A 246 -36.33 -2.14 3.53
N LEU A 247 -35.79 -3.28 3.11
CA LEU A 247 -35.57 -3.61 1.70
C LEU A 247 -36.73 -4.45 1.18
N GLY A 248 -37.21 -4.04 0.01
CA GLY A 248 -38.38 -4.59 -0.65
C GLY A 248 -38.05 -5.56 -1.79
N GLY A 249 -39.06 -5.82 -2.60
CA GLY A 249 -38.99 -6.66 -3.78
C GLY A 249 -38.32 -5.99 -4.97
N ALA A 250 -38.21 -6.73 -6.06
CA ALA A 250 -37.52 -6.31 -7.25
C ALA A 250 -38.20 -6.78 -8.56
N LYS A 251 -37.83 -6.09 -9.64
CA LYS A 251 -38.01 -6.56 -11.02
C LYS A 251 -36.78 -6.13 -11.80
N ASN A 252 -35.72 -6.93 -11.72
CA ASN A 252 -34.44 -6.52 -12.30
C ASN A 252 -34.48 -6.71 -13.81
N HIS A 253 -33.99 -5.69 -14.51
CA HIS A 253 -33.91 -5.62 -15.96
C HIS A 253 -32.45 -5.68 -16.38
N CYS A 254 -32.15 -6.34 -17.50
CA CYS A 254 -30.91 -6.09 -18.24
C CYS A 254 -31.20 -5.58 -19.64
N ILE A 255 -30.48 -4.55 -20.07
CA ILE A 255 -30.47 -4.14 -21.48
C ILE A 255 -29.49 -5.04 -22.23
N LEU A 256 -29.94 -5.67 -23.32
CA LEU A 256 -29.07 -6.38 -24.25
C LEU A 256 -28.95 -5.55 -25.53
N MET A 257 -27.77 -4.94 -25.72
CA MET A 257 -27.47 -4.15 -26.91
C MET A 257 -27.08 -5.05 -28.09
N PRO A 258 -27.25 -4.61 -29.35
CA PRO A 258 -26.90 -5.41 -30.52
C PRO A 258 -25.40 -5.74 -30.64
N ASP A 259 -24.54 -4.94 -30.00
CA ASP A 259 -23.09 -5.12 -29.99
C ASP A 259 -22.60 -6.01 -28.84
N ALA A 260 -23.50 -6.51 -28.00
CA ALA A 260 -23.18 -7.37 -26.88
C ALA A 260 -22.56 -8.70 -27.35
N ASP A 261 -21.70 -9.25 -26.50
CA ASP A 261 -21.27 -10.63 -26.66
C ASP A 261 -22.42 -11.57 -26.30
N LEU A 262 -23.11 -12.09 -27.32
CA LEU A 262 -24.36 -12.82 -27.14
C LEU A 262 -24.17 -14.14 -26.38
N GLU A 263 -23.06 -14.85 -26.60
CA GLU A 263 -22.79 -16.11 -25.91
C GLU A 263 -22.56 -15.86 -24.41
N MET A 264 -21.70 -14.89 -24.09
CA MET A 264 -21.45 -14.47 -22.72
C MET A 264 -22.74 -13.98 -22.04
N ALA A 265 -23.51 -13.12 -22.71
CA ALA A 265 -24.76 -12.59 -22.17
C ALA A 265 -25.80 -13.69 -21.93
N THR A 266 -25.96 -14.64 -22.87
CA THR A 266 -26.89 -15.77 -22.71
C THR A 266 -26.52 -16.62 -21.50
N ASN A 267 -25.25 -16.99 -21.34
CA ASN A 267 -24.76 -17.76 -20.19
C ASN A 267 -24.99 -17.01 -18.86
N ALA A 268 -24.71 -15.71 -18.85
CA ALA A 268 -24.87 -14.86 -17.68
C ALA A 268 -26.35 -14.70 -17.28
N ILE A 269 -27.23 -14.49 -18.26
CA ILE A 269 -28.67 -14.36 -18.08
C ILE A 269 -29.27 -15.67 -17.54
N MET A 270 -28.82 -16.83 -18.05
CA MET A 270 -29.28 -18.15 -17.58
C MET A 270 -29.05 -18.34 -16.08
N GLY A 271 -27.82 -18.11 -15.60
CA GLY A 271 -27.52 -18.22 -14.18
C GLY A 271 -28.30 -17.22 -13.32
N ALA A 272 -28.49 -16.00 -13.83
CA ALA A 272 -29.16 -14.94 -13.08
C ALA A 272 -30.69 -15.06 -13.02
N ALA A 273 -31.32 -15.65 -14.03
CA ALA A 273 -32.77 -15.83 -14.09
C ALA A 273 -33.22 -17.09 -13.35
N PHE A 274 -32.47 -18.19 -13.47
CA PHE A 274 -32.92 -19.52 -13.01
C PHE A 274 -32.16 -20.05 -11.79
N GLY A 275 -31.04 -19.44 -11.39
CA GLY A 275 -30.33 -19.79 -10.16
C GLY A 275 -31.21 -19.65 -8.92
N ALA A 276 -31.12 -20.59 -7.98
CA ALA A 276 -32.06 -20.77 -6.86
C ALA A 276 -33.54 -20.69 -7.28
N ALA A 277 -33.89 -21.26 -8.43
CA ALA A 277 -35.24 -21.24 -9.00
C ALA A 277 -35.83 -19.82 -9.16
N GLY A 278 -35.00 -18.79 -9.33
CA GLY A 278 -35.44 -17.40 -9.45
C GLY A 278 -35.94 -16.78 -8.14
N GLU A 279 -35.81 -17.46 -7.00
CA GLU A 279 -36.18 -16.95 -5.67
C GLU A 279 -35.10 -16.00 -5.11
N ARG A 280 -34.71 -14.98 -5.90
CA ARG A 280 -33.72 -13.96 -5.51
C ARG A 280 -34.27 -12.58 -5.78
N CYS A 281 -34.13 -11.66 -4.82
CA CYS A 281 -34.42 -10.23 -5.07
C CYS A 281 -33.47 -9.61 -6.12
N MET A 282 -32.34 -10.27 -6.41
CA MET A 282 -31.41 -9.93 -7.49
C MET A 282 -31.54 -10.84 -8.71
N ALA A 283 -32.57 -11.68 -8.79
CA ALA A 283 -32.83 -12.49 -9.98
C ALA A 283 -33.08 -11.57 -11.17
N LEU A 284 -32.50 -11.92 -12.31
CA LEU A 284 -32.72 -11.20 -13.54
C LEU A 284 -34.01 -11.70 -14.19
N SER A 285 -35.10 -10.95 -13.99
CA SER A 285 -36.45 -11.37 -14.40
C SER A 285 -36.89 -10.83 -15.76
N VAL A 286 -36.22 -9.77 -16.26
CA VAL A 286 -36.56 -9.11 -17.53
C VAL A 286 -35.30 -8.86 -18.35
N VAL A 287 -35.29 -9.27 -19.61
CA VAL A 287 -34.32 -8.81 -20.61
C VAL A 287 -34.99 -7.84 -21.54
N VAL A 288 -34.44 -6.63 -21.67
CA VAL A 288 -34.85 -5.61 -22.62
C VAL A 288 -33.90 -5.67 -23.81
N ALA A 289 -34.30 -6.39 -24.85
CA ALA A 289 -33.48 -6.59 -26.04
C ALA A 289 -33.70 -5.44 -27.04
N VAL A 290 -32.61 -4.78 -27.40
CA VAL A 290 -32.62 -3.68 -28.38
C VAL A 290 -32.50 -4.28 -29.79
N GLY A 291 -33.58 -4.16 -30.57
CA GLY A 291 -33.71 -4.74 -31.91
C GLY A 291 -34.23 -6.18 -31.92
N ASP A 292 -35.08 -6.50 -32.90
CA ASP A 292 -35.73 -7.81 -33.02
C ASP A 292 -34.74 -8.96 -33.31
N GLU A 293 -33.65 -8.67 -34.03
CA GLU A 293 -32.61 -9.65 -34.34
C GLU A 293 -31.85 -10.08 -33.07
N THR A 294 -31.47 -9.11 -32.23
CA THR A 294 -30.84 -9.35 -30.92
C THR A 294 -31.76 -10.19 -30.03
N ALA A 295 -33.05 -9.86 -30.00
CA ALA A 295 -34.04 -10.58 -29.21
C ALA A 295 -34.23 -12.02 -29.67
N GLU A 296 -34.36 -12.25 -30.99
CA GLU A 296 -34.52 -13.60 -31.52
C GLU A 296 -33.29 -14.47 -31.28
N ALA A 297 -32.09 -13.91 -31.46
CA ALA A 297 -30.84 -14.61 -31.23
C ALA A 297 -30.67 -15.00 -29.74
N LEU A 298 -31.05 -14.11 -28.82
CA LEU A 298 -31.09 -14.41 -27.38
C LEU A 298 -32.10 -15.53 -27.08
N CYS A 299 -33.35 -15.42 -27.55
CA CYS A 299 -34.38 -16.41 -27.30
C CYS A 299 -33.96 -17.80 -27.79
N ALA A 300 -33.42 -17.91 -29.00
CA ALA A 300 -32.92 -19.18 -29.54
C ALA A 300 -31.75 -19.76 -28.72
N GLY A 301 -30.84 -18.89 -28.23
CA GLY A 301 -29.75 -19.28 -27.35
C GLY A 301 -30.24 -19.82 -26.00
N LEU A 302 -31.19 -19.13 -25.38
CA LEU A 302 -31.81 -19.50 -24.11
C LEU A 302 -32.60 -20.81 -24.24
N GLU A 303 -33.43 -20.98 -25.28
CA GLU A 303 -34.17 -22.21 -25.55
C GLU A 303 -33.26 -23.45 -25.57
N LYS A 304 -32.11 -23.32 -26.25
CA LYS A 304 -31.12 -24.40 -26.34
C LYS A 304 -30.54 -24.78 -24.98
N GLN A 305 -30.21 -23.80 -24.12
CA GLN A 305 -29.65 -24.07 -22.80
C GLN A 305 -30.71 -24.59 -21.83
N LEU A 306 -31.91 -24.02 -21.87
CA LEU A 306 -33.05 -24.42 -21.04
C LEU A 306 -33.48 -25.87 -21.29
N ALA A 307 -33.37 -26.36 -22.53
CA ALA A 307 -33.66 -27.75 -22.87
C ALA A 307 -32.75 -28.77 -22.15
N THR A 308 -31.58 -28.33 -21.67
CA THR A 308 -30.60 -29.18 -20.98
C THR A 308 -30.45 -28.90 -19.48
N LEU A 309 -31.19 -27.92 -18.94
CA LEU A 309 -31.10 -27.53 -17.53
C LEU A 309 -31.57 -28.67 -16.60
N ARG A 310 -30.71 -29.10 -15.69
CA ARG A 310 -31.07 -30.15 -14.72
C ARG A 310 -31.85 -29.58 -13.54
N VAL A 311 -33.12 -29.91 -13.44
CA VAL A 311 -34.00 -29.52 -12.33
C VAL A 311 -34.24 -30.72 -11.42
N GLY A 312 -34.02 -30.56 -10.12
CA GLY A 312 -34.22 -31.65 -9.17
C GLY A 312 -33.93 -31.28 -7.72
N PRO A 313 -33.95 -32.27 -6.81
CA PRO A 313 -33.62 -32.05 -5.41
C PRO A 313 -32.26 -31.37 -5.25
N GLY A 314 -32.14 -30.47 -4.26
CA GLY A 314 -30.89 -29.76 -4.00
C GLY A 314 -29.77 -30.61 -3.38
N LEU A 315 -30.08 -31.83 -2.93
CA LEU A 315 -29.14 -32.77 -2.32
C LEU A 315 -29.28 -34.17 -2.92
N GLY A 316 -28.19 -34.95 -2.87
CA GLY A 316 -28.23 -36.40 -3.12
C GLY A 316 -28.23 -36.83 -4.60
N HIS A 317 -27.79 -35.97 -5.52
CA HIS A 317 -27.68 -36.28 -6.95
C HIS A 317 -26.32 -35.85 -7.50
N GLU A 318 -25.67 -36.73 -8.29
CA GLU A 318 -24.37 -36.49 -8.93
C GLU A 318 -24.44 -36.83 -10.42
N PRO A 319 -24.13 -35.90 -11.35
CA PRO A 319 -23.73 -34.50 -11.09
C PRO A 319 -24.87 -33.68 -10.47
N GLU A 320 -24.51 -32.63 -9.72
CA GLU A 320 -25.48 -31.74 -9.06
C GLU A 320 -26.53 -31.19 -10.04
N ASN A 321 -27.76 -31.03 -9.55
CA ASN A 321 -28.80 -30.29 -10.27
C ASN A 321 -28.45 -28.80 -10.31
N GLU A 322 -28.93 -28.10 -11.33
CA GLU A 322 -28.68 -26.67 -11.52
C GLU A 322 -29.80 -25.81 -10.93
N MET A 323 -30.98 -26.40 -10.69
CA MET A 323 -32.14 -25.72 -10.13
C MET A 323 -32.93 -26.62 -9.18
N GLY A 324 -33.26 -26.07 -8.01
CA GLY A 324 -34.09 -26.71 -6.98
C GLY A 324 -35.60 -26.49 -7.15
N PRO A 325 -36.43 -27.00 -6.22
CA PRO A 325 -37.84 -26.63 -6.06
C PRO A 325 -38.00 -25.21 -5.51
N LEU A 326 -39.23 -24.68 -5.59
CA LEU A 326 -39.65 -23.46 -4.88
C LEU A 326 -39.93 -23.75 -3.40
N ILE A 327 -39.88 -22.72 -2.53
CA ILE A 327 -39.98 -22.89 -1.07
C ILE A 327 -41.26 -23.58 -0.58
N SER A 328 -42.41 -23.40 -1.23
CA SER A 328 -43.70 -23.89 -0.72
C SER A 328 -44.74 -24.17 -1.81
N ALA A 329 -45.69 -25.07 -1.51
CA ALA A 329 -46.81 -25.36 -2.40
C ALA A 329 -47.67 -24.12 -2.75
N PRO A 330 -48.02 -23.21 -1.81
CA PRO A 330 -48.70 -21.96 -2.15
C PRO A 330 -47.89 -21.07 -3.11
N HIS A 331 -46.55 -21.00 -2.92
CA HIS A 331 -45.70 -20.21 -3.79
C HIS A 331 -45.61 -20.81 -5.20
N ARG A 332 -45.49 -22.14 -5.30
CA ARG A 332 -45.60 -22.87 -6.57
C ARG A 332 -46.91 -22.57 -7.30
N ALA A 333 -48.05 -22.60 -6.60
CA ALA A 333 -49.33 -22.28 -7.20
C ALA A 333 -49.38 -20.82 -7.71
N LYS A 334 -48.79 -19.88 -6.95
CA LYS A 334 -48.67 -18.48 -7.37
C LYS A 334 -47.85 -18.32 -8.64
N VAL A 335 -46.68 -18.97 -8.73
CA VAL A 335 -45.82 -18.92 -9.92
C VAL A 335 -46.51 -19.50 -11.14
N LEU A 336 -47.20 -20.64 -11.01
CA LEU A 336 -47.98 -21.22 -12.11
C LEU A 336 -49.08 -20.26 -12.58
N GLY A 337 -49.76 -19.58 -11.66
CA GLY A 337 -50.76 -18.57 -12.00
C GLY A 337 -50.19 -17.37 -12.77
N TYR A 338 -48.95 -16.94 -12.48
CA TYR A 338 -48.28 -15.91 -13.29
C TYR A 338 -48.00 -16.40 -14.71
N ILE A 339 -47.57 -17.65 -14.87
CA ILE A 339 -47.32 -18.23 -16.20
C ILE A 339 -48.64 -18.26 -17.00
N ASP A 340 -49.73 -18.72 -16.40
CA ASP A 340 -51.05 -18.71 -17.04
C ASP A 340 -51.48 -17.28 -17.42
N SER A 341 -51.26 -16.30 -16.55
CA SER A 341 -51.57 -14.89 -16.81
C SER A 341 -50.75 -14.32 -17.97
N GLY A 342 -49.47 -14.67 -18.09
CA GLY A 342 -48.60 -14.19 -19.16
C GLY A 342 -49.10 -14.64 -20.53
N GLU A 343 -49.42 -15.93 -20.65
CA GLU A 343 -49.98 -16.52 -21.87
C GLU A 343 -51.35 -15.90 -22.21
N GLN A 344 -52.24 -15.75 -21.22
CA GLN A 344 -53.56 -15.13 -21.41
C GLN A 344 -53.50 -13.66 -21.83
N GLN A 345 -52.47 -12.93 -21.40
CA GLN A 345 -52.28 -11.51 -21.74
C GLN A 345 -51.56 -11.31 -23.08
N GLY A 346 -51.23 -12.40 -23.79
CA GLY A 346 -50.70 -12.37 -25.15
C GLY A 346 -49.17 -12.39 -25.25
N ALA A 347 -48.45 -12.70 -24.16
CA ALA A 347 -47.01 -12.99 -24.26
C ALA A 347 -46.80 -14.33 -24.98
N THR A 348 -45.71 -14.44 -25.74
CA THR A 348 -45.35 -15.69 -26.42
C THR A 348 -44.61 -16.60 -25.45
N LEU A 349 -45.21 -17.73 -25.09
CA LEU A 349 -44.57 -18.74 -24.25
C LEU A 349 -43.62 -19.59 -25.11
N ARG A 350 -42.31 -19.30 -25.05
CA ARG A 350 -41.26 -19.97 -25.84
C ARG A 350 -40.83 -21.30 -25.20
N VAL A 351 -40.74 -21.33 -23.86
CA VAL A 351 -40.45 -22.54 -23.07
C VAL A 351 -41.47 -22.64 -21.94
N ASP A 352 -42.21 -23.75 -21.87
CA ASP A 352 -43.24 -24.00 -20.85
C ASP A 352 -42.74 -24.94 -19.75
N GLY A 353 -42.50 -24.38 -18.56
CA GLY A 353 -42.08 -25.13 -17.38
C GLY A 353 -43.20 -25.75 -16.54
N ARG A 354 -44.48 -25.52 -16.84
CA ARG A 354 -45.62 -25.94 -15.99
C ARG A 354 -45.74 -27.46 -15.85
N GLY A 355 -45.34 -28.19 -16.90
CA GLY A 355 -45.50 -29.64 -17.02
C GLY A 355 -44.43 -30.49 -16.34
N LEU A 356 -43.40 -29.89 -15.73
CA LEU A 356 -42.27 -30.65 -15.16
C LEU A 356 -42.74 -31.63 -14.08
N ARG A 357 -42.38 -32.91 -14.25
CA ARG A 357 -42.58 -33.98 -13.26
C ARG A 357 -41.28 -34.74 -13.08
N LEU A 358 -40.89 -34.97 -11.82
CA LEU A 358 -39.67 -35.69 -11.47
C LEU A 358 -40.05 -36.99 -10.77
N ALA A 359 -39.58 -38.11 -11.31
CA ALA A 359 -39.86 -39.44 -10.78
C ALA A 359 -39.30 -39.58 -9.35
N GLY A 360 -40.13 -40.04 -8.41
CA GLY A 360 -39.78 -40.17 -6.99
C GLY A 360 -39.87 -38.87 -6.19
N HIS A 361 -40.23 -37.76 -6.83
CA HIS A 361 -40.35 -36.43 -6.24
C HIS A 361 -41.65 -35.73 -6.68
N GLU A 362 -42.71 -36.49 -6.94
CA GLU A 362 -43.99 -35.99 -7.46
C GLU A 362 -44.70 -35.03 -6.49
N GLY A 363 -44.40 -35.14 -5.19
CA GLY A 363 -44.88 -34.23 -4.15
C GLY A 363 -44.07 -32.94 -4.00
N GLY A 364 -42.93 -32.82 -4.69
CA GLY A 364 -42.04 -31.67 -4.60
C GLY A 364 -42.59 -30.42 -5.27
N TYR A 365 -42.13 -29.26 -4.83
CA TYR A 365 -42.63 -27.96 -5.26
C TYR A 365 -41.89 -27.43 -6.49
N PHE A 366 -41.73 -28.28 -7.50
CA PHE A 366 -40.99 -27.95 -8.73
C PHE A 366 -41.84 -27.15 -9.73
N VAL A 367 -41.18 -26.22 -10.41
CA VAL A 367 -41.62 -25.52 -11.62
C VAL A 367 -40.43 -25.53 -12.57
N GLY A 368 -40.63 -25.95 -13.82
CA GLY A 368 -39.57 -25.94 -14.82
C GLY A 368 -39.20 -24.51 -15.24
N PRO A 369 -38.01 -24.32 -15.84
CA PRO A 369 -37.65 -23.01 -16.37
C PRO A 369 -38.64 -22.58 -17.45
N THR A 370 -39.06 -21.32 -17.39
CA THR A 370 -40.09 -20.75 -18.28
C THR A 370 -39.56 -19.48 -18.94
N LEU A 371 -39.73 -19.37 -20.26
CA LEU A 371 -39.29 -18.22 -21.05
C LEU A 371 -40.47 -17.62 -21.82
N PHE A 372 -40.75 -16.34 -21.54
CA PHE A 372 -41.68 -15.51 -22.30
C PHE A 372 -40.94 -14.56 -23.22
N ASP A 373 -41.47 -14.38 -24.43
CA ASP A 373 -41.07 -13.38 -25.42
C ASP A 373 -42.27 -12.49 -25.76
N HIS A 374 -42.03 -11.34 -26.38
CA HIS A 374 -43.04 -10.32 -26.69
C HIS A 374 -43.82 -9.85 -25.44
N VAL A 375 -43.14 -9.77 -24.29
CA VAL A 375 -43.73 -9.20 -23.06
C VAL A 375 -43.83 -7.68 -23.20
N THR A 376 -44.94 -7.10 -22.73
CA THR A 376 -45.16 -5.65 -22.73
C THR A 376 -45.25 -5.10 -21.30
N SER A 377 -45.03 -3.80 -21.14
CA SER A 377 -45.07 -3.13 -19.84
C SER A 377 -46.42 -3.18 -19.13
N GLU A 378 -47.50 -3.52 -19.86
CA GLU A 378 -48.85 -3.58 -19.31
C GLU A 378 -49.19 -4.92 -18.65
N MET A 379 -48.44 -5.97 -18.97
CA MET A 379 -48.70 -7.33 -18.49
C MET A 379 -48.38 -7.49 -17.00
N THR A 380 -49.16 -8.33 -16.32
CA THR A 380 -48.95 -8.67 -14.90
C THR A 380 -47.58 -9.31 -14.69
N ILE A 381 -47.14 -10.18 -15.61
CA ILE A 381 -45.82 -10.82 -15.55
C ILE A 381 -44.65 -9.84 -15.72
N TYR A 382 -44.89 -8.62 -16.20
CA TYR A 382 -43.90 -7.54 -16.21
C TYR A 382 -43.97 -6.72 -14.91
N LYS A 383 -45.16 -6.27 -14.54
CA LYS A 383 -45.39 -5.35 -13.40
C LYS A 383 -45.04 -5.98 -12.04
N GLU A 384 -45.36 -7.26 -11.85
CA GLU A 384 -45.23 -7.92 -10.56
C GLU A 384 -43.95 -8.78 -10.43
N GLU A 385 -43.45 -8.89 -9.21
CA GLU A 385 -42.37 -9.80 -8.85
C GLU A 385 -42.92 -11.24 -8.77
N ILE A 386 -42.50 -12.08 -9.71
CA ILE A 386 -42.93 -13.49 -9.79
C ILE A 386 -42.23 -14.34 -8.72
N PHE A 387 -40.92 -14.10 -8.53
CA PHE A 387 -40.06 -14.82 -7.59
C PHE A 387 -40.02 -16.33 -7.88
N GLY A 388 -39.84 -16.70 -9.15
CA GLY A 388 -39.79 -18.07 -9.64
C GLY A 388 -38.99 -18.16 -10.94
N PRO A 389 -38.82 -19.36 -11.54
CA PRO A 389 -37.93 -19.57 -12.68
C PRO A 389 -38.59 -19.14 -14.00
N VAL A 390 -38.94 -17.85 -14.09
CA VAL A 390 -39.66 -17.24 -15.22
C VAL A 390 -38.90 -16.00 -15.71
N LEU A 391 -38.43 -16.04 -16.96
CA LEU A 391 -37.75 -14.94 -17.63
C LEU A 391 -38.65 -14.30 -18.68
N SER A 392 -38.75 -12.97 -18.68
CA SER A 392 -39.51 -12.20 -19.67
C SER A 392 -38.58 -11.42 -20.61
N VAL A 393 -38.76 -11.55 -21.92
CA VAL A 393 -38.06 -10.77 -22.94
C VAL A 393 -39.00 -9.68 -23.47
N VAL A 394 -38.55 -8.44 -23.35
CA VAL A 394 -39.20 -7.23 -23.88
C VAL A 394 -38.36 -6.71 -25.03
N ARG A 395 -38.99 -6.49 -26.19
CA ARG A 395 -38.32 -6.01 -27.41
C ARG A 395 -38.54 -4.50 -27.56
N VAL A 396 -37.46 -3.75 -27.80
CA VAL A 396 -37.52 -2.29 -27.99
C VAL A 396 -36.66 -1.84 -29.17
N PRO A 397 -36.99 -0.71 -29.82
CA PRO A 397 -36.28 -0.29 -31.03
C PRO A 397 -34.89 0.31 -30.76
N ASP A 398 -34.67 0.89 -29.58
CA ASP A 398 -33.45 1.63 -29.26
C ASP A 398 -33.13 1.65 -27.76
N TYR A 399 -31.92 2.12 -27.43
CA TYR A 399 -31.42 2.28 -26.06
C TYR A 399 -32.29 3.22 -25.21
N ALA A 400 -32.81 4.32 -25.79
CA ALA A 400 -33.56 5.32 -25.02
C ALA A 400 -34.88 4.73 -24.52
N SER A 401 -35.56 3.96 -25.38
CA SER A 401 -36.76 3.21 -25.04
C SER A 401 -36.47 2.13 -23.99
N ALA A 402 -35.31 1.47 -24.07
CA ALA A 402 -34.89 0.48 -23.09
C ALA A 402 -34.70 1.10 -21.68
N LEU A 403 -33.98 2.21 -21.60
CA LEU A 403 -33.73 2.93 -20.36
C LEU A 403 -35.03 3.47 -19.74
N ASP A 404 -35.92 4.04 -20.56
CA ASP A 404 -37.19 4.60 -20.12
C ASP A 404 -38.08 3.56 -19.42
N LEU A 405 -38.13 2.32 -19.94
CA LEU A 405 -38.85 1.22 -19.31
C LEU A 405 -38.34 0.91 -17.90
N ILE A 406 -37.02 0.84 -17.72
CA ILE A 406 -36.37 0.55 -16.43
C ILE A 406 -36.64 1.68 -15.44
N ASN A 407 -36.49 2.92 -15.89
CA ASN A 407 -36.70 4.10 -15.04
C ASN A 407 -38.16 4.25 -14.60
N LYS A 408 -39.13 3.90 -15.47
CA LYS A 408 -40.56 3.92 -15.16
C LYS A 408 -41.03 2.79 -14.25
N HIS A 409 -40.30 1.67 -14.16
CA HIS A 409 -40.72 0.57 -13.29
C HIS A 409 -40.75 1.00 -11.82
N GLU A 410 -41.69 0.48 -11.05
CA GLU A 410 -41.84 0.77 -9.62
C GLU A 410 -40.60 0.39 -8.78
N TYR A 411 -39.88 -0.65 -9.21
CA TYR A 411 -38.75 -1.23 -8.50
C TYR A 411 -37.45 -0.73 -9.09
N GLY A 412 -36.43 -0.64 -8.24
CA GLY A 412 -35.11 -0.14 -8.59
C GLY A 412 -34.00 -0.84 -7.82
N ASN A 413 -34.10 -2.17 -7.63
CA ASN A 413 -33.12 -2.94 -6.88
C ASN A 413 -31.79 -3.05 -7.64
N GLY A 414 -31.76 -3.88 -8.70
CA GLY A 414 -30.60 -4.08 -9.55
C GLY A 414 -30.94 -3.99 -11.04
N THR A 415 -29.94 -3.64 -11.85
CA THR A 415 -30.05 -3.63 -13.31
C THR A 415 -28.70 -3.90 -13.97
N ALA A 416 -28.71 -4.35 -15.22
CA ALA A 416 -27.49 -4.57 -15.99
C ALA A 416 -27.60 -4.05 -17.41
N ILE A 417 -26.45 -3.84 -18.06
CA ILE A 417 -26.35 -3.63 -19.50
C ILE A 417 -25.26 -4.54 -20.07
N PHE A 418 -25.58 -5.25 -21.15
CA PHE A 418 -24.61 -6.00 -21.94
C PHE A 418 -24.32 -5.24 -23.22
N THR A 419 -23.07 -4.82 -23.41
CA THR A 419 -22.60 -4.01 -24.54
C THR A 419 -21.07 -4.03 -24.60
N ARG A 420 -20.50 -3.77 -25.78
CA ARG A 420 -19.06 -3.53 -25.97
C ARG A 420 -18.72 -2.04 -26.07
N ASP A 421 -19.73 -1.18 -26.18
CA ASP A 421 -19.56 0.26 -26.26
C ASP A 421 -19.41 0.93 -24.89
N GLY A 422 -18.24 1.50 -24.64
CA GLY A 422 -17.95 2.23 -23.39
C GLY A 422 -18.81 3.50 -23.22
N GLY A 423 -19.22 4.14 -24.33
CA GLY A 423 -20.09 5.32 -24.29
C GLY A 423 -21.47 4.98 -23.75
N THR A 424 -22.07 3.92 -24.29
CA THR A 424 -23.38 3.39 -23.88
C THR A 424 -23.34 2.85 -22.46
N ALA A 425 -22.29 2.11 -22.08
CA ALA A 425 -22.11 1.62 -20.71
C ALA A 425 -22.08 2.78 -19.70
N ARG A 426 -21.26 3.80 -19.93
CA ARG A 426 -21.16 4.97 -19.04
C ARG A 426 -22.49 5.72 -18.96
N ARG A 427 -23.10 6.00 -20.12
CA ARG A 427 -24.39 6.70 -20.18
C ARG A 427 -25.47 5.97 -19.38
N PHE A 428 -25.52 4.64 -19.47
CA PHE A 428 -26.44 3.82 -18.69
C PHE A 428 -26.18 3.95 -17.18
N THR A 429 -24.91 3.85 -16.75
CA THR A 429 -24.57 4.00 -15.32
C THR A 429 -24.87 5.38 -14.74
N GLU A 430 -24.91 6.44 -15.56
CA GLU A 430 -25.23 7.81 -15.13
C GLU A 430 -26.74 8.11 -15.16
N GLU A 431 -27.49 7.53 -16.10
CA GLU A 431 -28.90 7.89 -16.36
C GLU A 431 -29.93 6.94 -15.72
N VAL A 432 -29.53 5.72 -15.33
CA VAL A 432 -30.47 4.72 -14.78
C VAL A 432 -30.81 4.99 -13.32
N LEU A 433 -32.09 4.87 -12.97
CA LEU A 433 -32.64 5.15 -11.63
C LEU A 433 -32.80 3.87 -10.81
N VAL A 434 -31.68 3.17 -10.59
CA VAL A 434 -31.59 1.86 -9.92
C VAL A 434 -30.36 1.84 -9.01
N GLY A 435 -30.47 1.24 -7.82
CA GLY A 435 -29.42 1.32 -6.81
C GLY A 435 -28.15 0.52 -7.11
N MET A 436 -28.27 -0.59 -7.85
CA MET A 436 -27.15 -1.46 -8.19
C MET A 436 -27.08 -1.69 -9.71
N VAL A 437 -25.95 -1.34 -10.33
CA VAL A 437 -25.80 -1.33 -11.79
C VAL A 437 -24.63 -2.22 -12.22
N GLY A 438 -24.89 -3.16 -13.14
CA GLY A 438 -23.88 -4.04 -13.72
C GLY A 438 -23.59 -3.70 -15.18
N VAL A 439 -22.32 -3.62 -15.55
CA VAL A 439 -21.89 -3.56 -16.96
C VAL A 439 -21.29 -4.91 -17.32
N ASN A 440 -21.94 -5.66 -18.19
CA ASN A 440 -21.63 -7.05 -18.53
C ASN A 440 -21.63 -8.01 -17.32
N VAL A 441 -22.32 -7.64 -16.23
CA VAL A 441 -22.50 -8.43 -15.01
C VAL A 441 -24.00 -8.51 -14.69
N PRO A 442 -24.62 -9.69 -14.72
CA PRO A 442 -26.09 -9.81 -14.64
C PRO A 442 -26.64 -9.62 -13.22
N ILE A 443 -25.83 -9.93 -12.20
CA ILE A 443 -26.17 -9.80 -10.78
C ILE A 443 -25.14 -8.85 -10.14
N PRO A 444 -25.38 -7.53 -10.15
CA PRO A 444 -24.44 -6.55 -9.60
C PRO A 444 -24.57 -6.43 -8.08
N VAL A 445 -24.50 -7.54 -7.34
CA VAL A 445 -24.51 -7.52 -5.87
C VAL A 445 -23.19 -6.94 -5.37
N PRO A 446 -23.20 -5.82 -4.63
CA PRO A 446 -21.99 -5.23 -4.08
C PRO A 446 -21.26 -6.20 -3.15
N MET A 447 -19.92 -6.18 -3.16
CA MET A 447 -19.10 -6.90 -2.17
C MET A 447 -19.36 -6.37 -0.75
N ALA A 448 -19.07 -7.16 0.28
CA ALA A 448 -19.36 -6.82 1.68
C ALA A 448 -18.80 -5.48 2.18
N PHE A 449 -17.71 -4.98 1.58
CA PHE A 449 -17.10 -3.68 1.90
C PHE A 449 -17.75 -2.49 1.16
N HIS A 450 -18.73 -2.76 0.29
CA HIS A 450 -19.70 -1.80 -0.24
C HIS A 450 -21.07 -2.10 0.37
N SER A 451 -22.06 -1.24 0.15
CA SER A 451 -23.41 -1.40 0.72
C SER A 451 -24.42 -1.93 -0.29
N PHE A 452 -25.32 -2.81 0.13
CA PHE A 452 -26.43 -3.31 -0.70
C PHE A 452 -27.68 -2.45 -0.48
N GLY A 453 -28.20 -1.87 -1.56
CA GLY A 453 -29.44 -1.12 -1.51
C GLY A 453 -30.01 -0.81 -2.88
N GLY A 454 -31.31 -1.02 -3.03
CA GLY A 454 -32.07 -0.58 -4.19
C GLY A 454 -32.48 0.89 -4.08
N TRP A 455 -33.17 1.40 -5.11
CA TRP A 455 -33.85 2.69 -5.15
C TRP A 455 -35.37 2.49 -5.32
N LYS A 456 -36.13 3.59 -5.32
CA LYS A 456 -37.59 3.59 -5.52
C LYS A 456 -38.27 2.69 -4.46
N ARG A 457 -39.22 1.83 -4.83
CA ARG A 457 -39.93 0.96 -3.87
C ARG A 457 -39.19 -0.34 -3.53
N SER A 458 -37.90 -0.44 -3.88
CA SER A 458 -37.04 -1.55 -3.46
C SER A 458 -36.30 -1.28 -2.15
N ILE A 459 -36.36 -0.06 -1.60
CA ILE A 459 -35.85 0.28 -0.27
C ILE A 459 -36.71 1.35 0.40
N PHE A 460 -36.75 1.32 1.73
CA PHE A 460 -37.27 2.40 2.57
C PHE A 460 -36.26 2.70 3.68
N GLY A 461 -35.87 3.97 3.77
CA GLY A 461 -34.83 4.45 4.67
C GLY A 461 -33.60 4.97 3.93
N PRO A 462 -32.79 5.83 4.55
CA PRO A 462 -31.67 6.50 3.90
C PRO A 462 -30.36 5.70 3.90
N LEU A 463 -30.27 4.61 4.67
CA LEU A 463 -29.08 3.78 4.79
C LEU A 463 -29.30 2.42 4.12
N ASN A 464 -28.26 1.93 3.46
CA ASN A 464 -28.20 0.62 2.83
C ASN A 464 -27.78 -0.46 3.84
N VAL A 465 -27.86 -1.73 3.44
CA VAL A 465 -27.45 -2.86 4.29
C VAL A 465 -25.95 -3.14 4.12
N HIS A 466 -25.28 -3.49 5.24
CA HIS A 466 -23.84 -3.78 5.35
C HIS A 466 -22.94 -2.68 4.76
N GLY A 467 -21.63 -2.95 4.60
CA GLY A 467 -20.66 -1.95 4.17
C GLY A 467 -20.51 -0.81 5.19
N SER A 468 -20.11 0.37 4.72
CA SER A 468 -19.95 1.56 5.56
C SER A 468 -21.28 2.14 6.06
N ASP A 469 -22.40 1.81 5.42
CA ASP A 469 -23.72 2.36 5.79
C ASP A 469 -24.34 1.66 7.00
N GLY A 470 -23.87 0.47 7.34
CA GLY A 470 -24.04 -0.06 8.69
C GLY A 470 -22.72 0.12 9.43
N PRO A 471 -22.47 1.17 10.26
CA PRO A 471 -23.22 1.49 11.50
C PRO A 471 -22.97 2.95 12.06
N PRO A 472 -22.94 3.20 13.39
CA PRO A 472 -24.01 3.31 14.40
C PRO A 472 -24.47 4.79 14.64
N ALA A 473 -25.02 5.16 15.82
CA ALA A 473 -25.38 6.55 16.10
C ALA A 473 -24.13 7.45 16.23
N ARG A 474 -24.10 8.51 15.43
CA ARG A 474 -23.14 9.59 15.54
C ARG A 474 -23.57 10.53 16.67
N LEU A 475 -22.82 10.54 17.77
CA LEU A 475 -22.94 11.55 18.81
C LEU A 475 -21.86 12.61 18.56
N CYS A 476 -22.25 13.83 18.22
CA CYS A 476 -21.33 14.96 18.20
C CYS A 476 -21.22 15.51 19.63
N VAL A 477 -20.03 15.47 20.21
CA VAL A 477 -19.72 16.08 21.50
C VAL A 477 -18.99 17.38 21.22
N LEU A 478 -19.61 18.48 21.64
CA LEU A 478 -18.96 19.76 21.81
C LEU A 478 -18.54 19.83 23.27
N ASP A 479 -17.24 19.70 23.51
CA ASP A 479 -16.70 19.74 24.86
C ASP A 479 -16.14 21.14 25.10
N ALA A 480 -16.82 21.92 25.94
CA ALA A 480 -16.38 23.25 26.34
C ALA A 480 -15.52 23.23 27.62
N ASP A 481 -15.14 22.05 28.11
CA ASP A 481 -14.55 21.89 29.44
C ASP A 481 -13.25 21.06 29.42
N ALA A 482 -12.20 21.62 28.83
CA ALA A 482 -10.81 21.28 29.19
C ALA A 482 -10.41 22.02 30.49
N GLY A 483 -11.24 21.87 31.52
CA GLY A 483 -11.13 22.52 32.83
C GLY A 483 -10.68 21.59 33.95
N LEU A 484 -9.74 20.66 33.71
CA LEU A 484 -9.09 19.87 34.79
C LEU A 484 -7.57 19.85 34.63
N ARG A 485 -6.94 20.99 34.91
CA ARG A 485 -5.97 21.16 36.00
C ARG A 485 -5.75 22.66 36.18
N GLY A 486 -6.23 23.17 37.31
CA GLY A 486 -5.98 24.53 37.77
C GLY A 486 -4.49 24.79 37.95
N GLY A 487 -3.89 25.34 36.91
CA GLY A 487 -2.68 26.15 36.94
C GLY A 487 -2.84 27.17 35.82
N LYS A 488 -2.60 28.45 36.09
CA LYS A 488 -2.56 29.48 35.03
C LYS A 488 -1.56 29.03 33.96
N MET A 489 -2.01 28.47 32.85
CA MET A 489 -1.14 28.17 31.73
C MET A 489 -0.66 29.50 31.17
N THR A 490 0.64 29.73 31.29
CA THR A 490 1.28 30.92 30.72
C THR A 490 1.38 30.68 29.22
N THR A 491 0.72 31.51 28.42
CA THR A 491 0.81 31.51 26.96
C THR A 491 1.63 32.70 26.50
N GLN A 492 2.19 32.61 25.29
CA GLN A 492 2.90 33.70 24.63
C GLN A 492 2.37 33.87 23.22
N ARG A 493 2.02 35.12 22.87
CA ARG A 493 1.54 35.49 21.55
C ARG A 493 2.71 35.61 20.58
N MET A 494 2.65 34.89 19.46
CA MET A 494 3.64 34.93 18.38
C MET A 494 3.03 34.42 17.08
N THR A 495 3.67 34.73 15.94
CA THR A 495 3.27 34.16 14.64
C THR A 495 3.56 32.66 14.59
N MET A 496 2.87 31.93 13.70
CA MET A 496 3.16 30.51 13.47
C MET A 496 4.63 30.27 13.13
N ALA A 497 5.21 31.11 12.28
CA ALA A 497 6.62 31.04 11.91
C ALA A 497 7.57 31.27 13.11
N GLN A 498 7.31 32.27 13.96
CA GLN A 498 8.07 32.50 15.19
C GLN A 498 7.98 31.30 16.15
N ALA A 499 6.80 30.71 16.28
CA ALA A 499 6.60 29.51 17.08
C ALA A 499 7.37 28.29 16.53
N LEU A 500 7.41 28.13 15.20
CA LEU A 500 8.17 27.07 14.54
C LEU A 500 9.67 27.21 14.82
N VAL A 501 10.25 28.39 14.60
CA VAL A 501 11.68 28.67 14.85
C VAL A 501 12.03 28.38 16.32
N ARG A 502 11.20 28.85 17.26
CA ARG A 502 11.42 28.59 18.68
C ARG A 502 11.27 27.11 19.04
N PHE A 503 10.33 26.39 18.43
CA PHE A 503 10.18 24.95 18.62
C PHE A 503 11.42 24.19 18.15
N LEU A 504 11.96 24.52 16.96
CA LEU A 504 13.14 23.86 16.39
C LEU A 504 14.38 24.02 17.29
N ASN A 505 14.55 25.18 17.92
CA ASN A 505 15.62 25.44 18.90
C ASN A 505 15.56 24.54 20.15
N GLN A 506 14.42 23.89 20.41
CA GLN A 506 14.16 23.11 21.63
C GLN A 506 14.16 21.60 21.38
N GLN A 507 14.63 21.14 20.22
CA GLN A 507 14.69 19.72 19.87
C GLN A 507 16.10 19.17 20.03
N TYR A 508 16.23 18.17 20.91
CA TYR A 508 17.48 17.50 21.26
C TYR A 508 17.33 16.01 21.04
N VAL A 509 18.42 15.31 20.72
CA VAL A 509 18.47 13.85 20.76
C VAL A 509 19.42 13.40 21.86
N GLU A 510 19.09 12.28 22.49
CA GLU A 510 19.99 11.59 23.41
C GLU A 510 20.24 10.16 22.92
N ILE A 511 21.51 9.76 22.89
CA ILE A 511 21.94 8.40 22.64
C ILE A 511 23.14 8.08 23.53
N ASP A 512 23.14 6.92 24.18
CA ASP A 512 24.20 6.48 25.10
C ASP A 512 24.55 7.50 26.20
N GLY A 513 23.54 8.21 26.73
CA GLY A 513 23.72 9.24 27.75
C GLY A 513 24.32 10.56 27.25
N GLN A 514 24.55 10.70 25.95
CA GLN A 514 25.02 11.95 25.32
C GLN A 514 23.85 12.69 24.68
N GLU A 515 23.61 13.91 25.15
CA GLU A 515 22.56 14.78 24.67
C GLU A 515 23.12 15.89 23.77
N GLN A 516 22.48 16.16 22.64
CA GLN A 516 22.89 17.23 21.71
C GLN A 516 21.70 17.84 20.96
N PRO A 517 21.81 19.10 20.48
CA PRO A 517 20.79 19.68 19.59
C PRO A 517 20.62 18.86 18.32
N PHE A 518 19.37 18.57 17.95
CA PHE A 518 19.05 17.78 16.76
C PHE A 518 18.99 18.65 15.50
N ILE A 519 18.41 19.86 15.59
CA ILE A 519 18.34 20.80 14.47
C ILE A 519 19.49 21.79 14.59
N GLU A 520 20.43 21.75 13.65
CA GLU A 520 21.59 22.65 13.60
C GLU A 520 21.24 24.00 12.97
N GLY A 521 20.30 23.99 12.04
CA GLY A 521 19.96 25.19 11.29
C GLY A 521 18.92 24.97 10.20
N VAL A 522 18.79 25.99 9.34
CA VAL A 522 17.85 26.01 8.21
C VAL A 522 18.59 26.40 6.93
N MET A 523 18.44 25.57 5.90
CA MET A 523 18.83 25.91 4.52
C MET A 523 17.62 26.51 3.81
N THR A 524 17.77 27.67 3.16
CA THR A 524 16.63 28.29 2.48
C THR A 524 17.00 29.18 1.29
N ILE A 525 16.06 29.29 0.37
CA ILE A 525 15.97 30.37 -0.61
C ILE A 525 14.68 31.12 -0.29
N PHE A 526 14.81 32.40 0.03
CA PHE A 526 13.66 33.23 0.35
C PHE A 526 12.93 33.67 -0.91
N GLY A 527 11.67 33.28 -1.03
CA GLY A 527 10.72 33.77 -2.02
C GLY A 527 9.41 34.16 -1.34
N HIS A 528 8.43 34.65 -2.10
CA HIS A 528 7.16 35.10 -1.51
C HIS A 528 6.44 34.00 -0.69
N GLY A 529 6.71 32.72 -0.98
CA GLY A 529 6.19 31.57 -0.26
C GLY A 529 6.62 31.41 1.19
N ASN A 530 7.77 31.99 1.59
CA ASN A 530 8.36 31.79 2.92
C ASN A 530 9.05 33.04 3.51
N VAL A 531 9.35 34.07 2.71
CA VAL A 531 10.14 35.24 3.13
C VAL A 531 9.47 36.08 4.21
N LEU A 532 8.17 36.35 4.07
CA LEU A 532 7.44 37.24 5.01
C LEU A 532 7.02 36.53 6.30
N GLY A 533 7.05 35.20 6.30
CA GLY A 533 6.72 34.36 7.44
C GLY A 533 7.98 33.80 8.09
N LEU A 534 8.43 32.63 7.64
CA LEU A 534 9.63 31.97 8.15
C LEU A 534 10.89 32.84 8.05
N GLY A 535 11.06 33.58 6.96
CA GLY A 535 12.21 34.48 6.79
C GLY A 535 12.26 35.59 7.84
N GLN A 536 11.13 36.26 8.07
CA GLN A 536 11.00 37.25 9.13
C GLN A 536 11.30 36.65 10.52
N ALA A 537 10.76 35.47 10.82
CA ALA A 537 10.99 34.81 12.11
C ALA A 537 12.47 34.44 12.34
N LEU A 538 13.16 33.98 11.29
CA LEU A 538 14.59 33.65 11.35
C LEU A 538 15.48 34.91 11.44
N GLU A 539 15.08 36.01 10.82
CA GLU A 539 15.79 37.30 10.94
C GLU A 539 15.66 37.88 12.37
N GLU A 540 14.47 37.76 12.97
CA GLU A 540 14.18 38.33 14.29
C GLU A 540 14.88 37.58 15.43
N ASP A 541 14.72 36.26 15.50
CA ASP A 541 15.36 35.43 16.53
C ASP A 541 15.57 33.99 16.03
N PRO A 542 16.71 33.68 15.39
CA PRO A 542 17.02 32.31 14.97
C PRO A 542 17.42 31.41 16.15
N GLY A 543 17.63 31.95 17.34
CA GLY A 543 18.24 31.22 18.46
C GLY A 543 19.63 30.70 18.11
N HIS A 544 19.87 29.39 18.25
CA HIS A 544 21.13 28.75 17.85
C HIS A 544 21.17 28.30 16.38
N LEU A 545 20.05 28.39 15.66
CA LEU A 545 19.93 27.86 14.31
C LEU A 545 20.79 28.66 13.33
N LYS A 546 21.64 27.97 12.57
CA LYS A 546 22.42 28.59 11.48
C LYS A 546 21.56 28.68 10.22
N VAL A 547 21.39 29.87 9.68
CA VAL A 547 20.65 30.09 8.43
C VAL A 547 21.63 30.15 7.27
N HIS A 548 21.48 29.24 6.32
CA HIS A 548 22.31 29.17 5.12
C HIS A 548 21.46 29.42 3.88
N GLN A 549 21.97 30.25 2.98
CA GLN A 549 21.37 30.47 1.67
C GLN A 549 21.97 29.49 0.65
N GLY A 550 21.13 28.68 0.02
CA GLY A 550 21.54 27.82 -1.09
C GLY A 550 21.28 28.45 -2.47
N CYS A 551 21.58 27.70 -3.53
CA CYS A 551 21.39 28.14 -4.91
C CYS A 551 20.27 27.39 -5.64
N ASN A 552 19.99 26.16 -5.21
CA ASN A 552 18.92 25.32 -5.71
C ASN A 552 18.30 24.52 -4.56
N GLU A 553 16.97 24.38 -4.50
CA GLU A 553 16.32 23.71 -3.37
C GLU A 553 16.61 22.21 -3.30
N GLN A 554 16.81 21.53 -4.44
CA GLN A 554 17.32 20.15 -4.45
C GLN A 554 18.73 20.08 -3.86
N GLY A 555 19.58 21.04 -4.23
CA GLY A 555 20.95 21.18 -3.72
C GLY A 555 20.98 21.34 -2.20
N MET A 556 20.20 22.28 -1.66
CA MET A 556 20.04 22.49 -0.22
C MET A 556 19.59 21.21 0.52
N ALA A 557 18.61 20.50 -0.03
CA ALA A 557 18.15 19.24 0.54
C ALA A 557 19.21 18.13 0.50
N HIS A 558 20.07 18.10 -0.52
CA HIS A 558 21.22 17.20 -0.57
C HIS A 558 22.35 17.61 0.39
N ILE A 559 22.61 18.90 0.61
CA ILE A 559 23.50 19.39 1.69
C ILE A 559 23.00 18.88 3.04
N ALA A 560 21.71 19.10 3.35
CA ALA A 560 21.10 18.65 4.60
C ALA A 560 21.16 17.12 4.77
N THR A 561 20.92 16.37 3.69
CA THR A 561 21.01 14.90 3.69
C THR A 561 22.45 14.43 3.91
N GLY A 562 23.44 15.05 3.26
CA GLY A 562 24.87 14.75 3.43
C GLY A 562 25.34 15.03 4.86
N PHE A 563 24.96 16.18 5.41
CA PHE A 563 25.22 16.55 6.80
C PHE A 563 24.65 15.52 7.78
N ALA A 564 23.36 15.20 7.63
CA ALA A 564 22.68 14.24 8.50
C ALA A 564 23.31 12.86 8.45
N LYS A 565 23.65 12.38 7.24
CA LYS A 565 24.28 11.08 7.05
C LYS A 565 25.68 11.01 7.67
N GLN A 566 26.49 12.06 7.55
CA GLN A 566 27.82 12.12 8.16
C GLN A 566 27.75 12.20 9.70
N HIS A 567 26.72 12.85 10.25
CA HIS A 567 26.38 12.82 11.67
C HIS A 567 25.63 11.55 12.12
N ARG A 568 25.63 10.49 11.33
CA ARG A 568 24.96 9.21 11.65
C ARG A 568 23.48 9.39 12.02
N ARG A 569 22.81 10.36 11.39
CA ARG A 569 21.39 10.73 11.54
C ARG A 569 21.06 11.42 12.87
N GLN A 570 22.05 11.87 13.62
CA GLN A 570 21.84 12.46 14.95
C GLN A 570 21.74 13.98 14.96
N ARG A 571 22.00 14.64 13.82
CA ARG A 571 21.83 16.08 13.64
C ARG A 571 21.37 16.37 12.21
N ILE A 572 20.54 17.38 11.99
CA ILE A 572 20.01 17.74 10.68
C ILE A 572 19.99 19.25 10.47
N TYR A 573 19.94 19.65 9.20
CA TYR A 573 19.41 20.95 8.78
C TYR A 573 17.97 20.76 8.29
N ALA A 574 17.08 21.67 8.66
CA ALA A 574 15.77 21.79 7.99
C ALA A 574 15.95 22.52 6.66
N VAL A 575 15.07 22.28 5.69
CA VAL A 575 15.14 22.94 4.37
C VAL A 575 13.80 23.58 4.06
N SER A 576 13.82 24.88 3.78
CA SER A 576 12.64 25.64 3.37
C SER A 576 12.78 26.18 1.96
N SER A 577 11.69 26.11 1.20
CA SER A 577 11.54 26.72 -0.11
C SER A 577 10.40 27.73 -0.12
N SER A 578 10.37 28.56 -1.16
CA SER A 578 9.13 29.23 -1.58
C SER A 578 8.06 28.21 -1.99
N VAL A 579 6.95 28.69 -2.56
CA VAL A 579 5.87 27.87 -3.13
C VAL A 579 6.17 27.44 -4.57
N GLY A 580 5.42 26.48 -5.10
CA GLY A 580 5.41 26.12 -6.51
C GLY A 580 6.71 25.45 -6.97
N PRO A 581 7.43 25.97 -7.98
CA PRO A 581 8.60 25.29 -8.56
C PRO A 581 9.75 25.08 -7.56
N GLY A 582 9.97 26.03 -6.65
CA GLY A 582 10.99 25.87 -5.60
C GLY A 582 10.68 24.70 -4.66
N ALA A 583 9.39 24.51 -4.33
CA ALA A 583 8.97 23.33 -3.59
C ALA A 583 9.14 22.05 -4.43
N ALA A 584 8.70 22.05 -5.71
CA ALA A 584 8.84 20.89 -6.59
C ALA A 584 10.29 20.39 -6.72
N ASN A 585 11.27 21.31 -6.72
CA ASN A 585 12.70 20.96 -6.80
C ASN A 585 13.17 20.05 -5.66
N MET A 586 12.55 20.09 -4.47
CA MET A 586 12.99 19.26 -3.33
C MET A 586 12.49 17.81 -3.37
N VAL A 587 11.55 17.46 -4.28
CA VAL A 587 10.91 16.13 -4.31
C VAL A 587 11.92 15.01 -4.55
N THR A 588 12.87 15.22 -5.47
CA THR A 588 13.96 14.28 -5.77
C THR A 588 14.82 14.02 -4.54
N ALA A 589 15.15 15.07 -3.79
CA ALA A 589 15.93 14.94 -2.56
C ALA A 589 15.12 14.29 -1.43
N ALA A 590 13.81 14.56 -1.33
CA ALA A 590 12.91 13.88 -0.40
C ALA A 590 12.89 12.37 -0.65
N ALA A 591 12.75 11.96 -1.91
CA ALA A 591 12.82 10.56 -2.33
C ALA A 591 14.18 9.94 -1.98
N THR A 592 15.27 10.67 -2.24
CA THR A 592 16.64 10.23 -1.91
C THR A 592 16.82 10.00 -0.41
N ALA A 593 16.38 10.93 0.43
CA ALA A 593 16.46 10.81 1.89
C ALA A 593 15.61 9.64 2.40
N THR A 594 14.37 9.51 1.94
CA THR A 594 13.46 8.41 2.33
C THR A 594 13.97 7.05 1.87
N ALA A 595 14.49 6.96 0.64
CA ALA A 595 15.10 5.75 0.11
C ALA A 595 16.30 5.33 0.96
N ASN A 596 17.10 6.26 1.47
CA ASN A 596 18.28 5.96 2.30
C ASN A 596 18.01 5.95 3.82
N ARG A 597 16.75 6.20 4.24
CA ARG A 597 16.35 6.44 5.63
C ARG A 597 17.24 7.46 6.33
N ILE A 598 17.44 8.60 5.69
CA ILE A 598 18.15 9.75 6.28
C ILE A 598 17.07 10.76 6.70
N PRO A 599 17.10 11.27 7.95
CA PRO A 599 16.16 12.29 8.38
C PRO A 599 16.36 13.57 7.58
N LEU A 600 15.28 14.09 7.01
CA LEU A 600 15.25 15.35 6.27
C LEU A 600 13.93 16.07 6.57
N LEU A 601 14.00 17.25 7.19
CA LEU A 601 12.81 18.08 7.45
C LEU A 601 12.65 19.11 6.32
N LEU A 602 11.53 19.05 5.62
CA LEU A 602 11.16 19.94 4.53
C LEU A 602 10.01 20.84 4.97
N LEU A 603 10.18 22.14 4.73
CA LEU A 603 9.26 23.22 5.11
C LEU A 603 8.91 24.07 3.88
N PRO A 604 8.26 23.48 2.84
CA PRO A 604 7.91 24.23 1.65
C PRO A 604 6.78 25.22 1.92
N GLY A 605 6.91 26.44 1.38
CA GLY A 605 5.78 27.37 1.28
C GLY A 605 4.62 26.75 0.49
N ASP A 606 3.39 27.11 0.82
CA ASP A 606 2.18 26.59 0.17
C ASP A 606 1.22 27.70 -0.29
N ILE A 607 0.13 27.31 -0.92
CA ILE A 607 -1.00 28.18 -1.28
C ILE A 607 -1.60 28.85 -0.03
N TYR A 608 -2.40 29.90 -0.21
CA TYR A 608 -3.08 30.57 0.90
C TYR A 608 -4.17 29.67 1.49
N ALA A 609 -4.17 29.45 2.80
CA ALA A 609 -5.22 28.68 3.45
C ALA A 609 -6.58 29.39 3.37
N SER A 610 -6.56 30.72 3.43
CA SER A 610 -7.75 31.58 3.28
C SER A 610 -8.30 31.64 1.84
N ARG A 611 -7.49 31.28 0.83
CA ARG A 611 -7.80 31.38 -0.61
C ARG A 611 -8.16 32.79 -1.10
N GLN A 612 -7.97 33.83 -0.28
CA GLN A 612 -8.33 35.19 -0.64
C GLN A 612 -7.62 35.71 -1.92
N PRO A 613 -6.33 35.40 -2.16
CA PRO A 613 -5.63 35.84 -3.37
C PRO A 613 -5.67 34.82 -4.53
N ASP A 614 -6.53 33.80 -4.48
CA ASP A 614 -6.51 32.72 -5.46
C ASP A 614 -6.77 33.21 -6.92
N PRO A 615 -6.00 32.69 -7.90
CA PRO A 615 -4.84 31.82 -7.73
C PRO A 615 -3.60 32.62 -7.29
N VAL A 616 -2.86 32.10 -6.30
CA VAL A 616 -1.57 32.71 -5.93
C VAL A 616 -0.54 32.44 -7.02
N LEU A 617 0.42 33.37 -7.18
CA LEU A 617 1.55 33.19 -8.09
C LEU A 617 2.22 31.82 -7.85
N GLN A 618 2.47 31.07 -8.93
CA GLN A 618 3.05 29.72 -8.93
C GLN A 618 2.15 28.58 -8.38
N GLN A 619 0.87 28.85 -8.11
CA GLN A 619 -0.12 27.80 -7.88
C GLN A 619 -0.46 27.08 -9.20
N ILE A 620 -0.43 25.75 -9.17
CA ILE A 620 -0.99 24.94 -10.26
C ILE A 620 -2.51 24.91 -10.07
N GLU A 621 -3.25 25.51 -10.99
CA GLU A 621 -4.72 25.55 -10.93
C GLU A 621 -5.30 24.17 -11.22
N GLN A 622 -6.02 23.61 -10.23
CA GLN A 622 -6.68 22.32 -10.33
C GLN A 622 -8.20 22.53 -10.42
N TYR A 623 -8.78 22.37 -11.61
CA TYR A 623 -10.21 22.64 -11.87
C TYR A 623 -11.18 21.71 -11.13
N HIS A 624 -10.68 20.59 -10.60
CA HIS A 624 -11.49 19.56 -9.94
C HIS A 624 -11.30 19.53 -8.41
N ASP A 625 -10.24 20.14 -7.88
CA ASP A 625 -9.99 20.19 -6.43
C ASP A 625 -9.03 21.33 -6.06
N LEU A 626 -9.58 22.40 -5.50
CA LEU A 626 -8.82 23.60 -5.08
C LEU A 626 -7.96 23.36 -3.81
N SER A 627 -8.02 22.18 -3.20
CA SER A 627 -7.16 21.82 -2.07
C SER A 627 -5.82 21.21 -2.50
N ILE A 628 -5.69 20.81 -3.77
CA ILE A 628 -4.46 20.20 -4.29
C ILE A 628 -3.47 21.31 -4.67
N SER A 629 -2.24 21.18 -4.20
CA SER A 629 -1.11 22.04 -4.58
C SER A 629 0.07 21.22 -5.08
N THR A 630 1.10 21.90 -5.59
CA THR A 630 2.38 21.27 -5.94
C THR A 630 2.92 20.43 -4.78
N ASN A 631 2.68 20.83 -3.53
CA ASN A 631 3.22 20.15 -2.36
C ASN A 631 2.60 18.76 -2.10
N ASP A 632 1.48 18.42 -2.74
CA ASP A 632 0.89 17.08 -2.61
C ASP A 632 1.77 15.98 -3.24
N CYS A 633 2.68 16.33 -4.16
CA CYS A 633 3.65 15.38 -4.73
C CYS A 633 4.70 14.87 -3.72
N PHE A 634 4.81 15.49 -2.54
CA PHE A 634 5.67 15.00 -1.46
C PHE A 634 5.07 13.82 -0.68
N ARG A 635 3.75 13.62 -0.73
CA ARG A 635 3.06 12.53 -0.02
C ARG A 635 3.67 11.15 -0.29
N PRO A 636 3.92 10.72 -1.56
CA PRO A 636 4.50 9.41 -1.84
C PRO A 636 5.97 9.25 -1.40
N VAL A 637 6.70 10.35 -1.22
CA VAL A 637 8.15 10.34 -0.93
C VAL A 637 8.50 10.76 0.49
N SER A 638 7.50 11.07 1.32
CA SER A 638 7.67 11.45 2.72
C SER A 638 7.20 10.34 3.66
N ARG A 639 7.91 10.13 4.77
CA ARG A 639 7.51 9.24 5.88
C ARG A 639 6.42 9.87 6.75
N TYR A 640 6.36 11.20 6.78
CA TYR A 640 5.28 11.99 7.36
C TYR A 640 5.05 13.23 6.49
N TRP A 641 3.80 13.53 6.20
CA TRP A 641 3.39 14.69 5.42
C TRP A 641 2.23 15.38 6.11
N ASP A 642 2.26 16.71 6.19
CA ASP A 642 1.19 17.52 6.77
C ASP A 642 1.13 18.92 6.13
N ARG A 643 0.02 19.64 6.32
CA ARG A 643 -0.19 21.03 5.86
C ARG A 643 -0.82 21.87 6.97
N ILE A 644 -0.17 22.98 7.33
CA ILE A 644 -0.59 23.85 8.43
C ILE A 644 -1.58 24.91 7.94
N ASN A 645 -2.87 24.59 7.92
CA ASN A 645 -3.92 25.53 7.49
C ASN A 645 -4.37 26.50 8.59
N ARG A 646 -4.00 26.27 9.86
CA ARG A 646 -4.14 27.25 10.97
C ARG A 646 -2.93 27.22 11.92
N PRO A 647 -2.59 28.31 12.60
CA PRO A 647 -1.36 28.41 13.41
C PRO A 647 -1.19 27.32 14.48
N GLU A 648 -2.26 26.94 15.16
CA GLU A 648 -2.20 25.97 16.25
C GLU A 648 -1.93 24.53 15.78
N GLN A 649 -2.19 24.22 14.50
CA GLN A 649 -1.92 22.89 13.92
C GLN A 649 -0.42 22.57 13.91
N LEU A 650 0.43 23.61 13.94
CA LEU A 650 1.87 23.49 14.07
C LEU A 650 2.28 22.57 15.23
N MET A 651 1.56 22.64 16.35
CA MET A 651 1.93 21.90 17.56
C MET A 651 1.88 20.39 17.35
N SER A 652 0.75 19.86 16.86
CA SER A 652 0.58 18.43 16.59
C SER A 652 1.43 17.95 15.41
N ALA A 653 1.54 18.77 14.37
CA ALA A 653 2.31 18.44 13.18
C ALA A 653 3.80 18.30 13.51
N MET A 654 4.38 19.23 14.26
CA MET A 654 5.81 19.21 14.59
C MET A 654 6.17 18.13 15.62
N ILE A 655 5.27 17.81 16.56
CA ILE A 655 5.48 16.66 17.46
C ILE A 655 5.52 15.35 16.65
N SER A 656 4.61 15.19 15.68
CA SER A 656 4.56 14.01 14.80
C SER A 656 5.75 13.96 13.85
N ALA A 657 6.21 15.12 13.37
CA ALA A 657 7.41 15.25 12.55
C ALA A 657 8.65 14.74 13.29
N MET A 658 8.87 15.21 14.53
CA MET A 658 10.00 14.80 15.34
C MET A 658 10.00 13.31 15.65
N ARG A 659 8.82 12.73 15.98
CA ARG A 659 8.66 11.27 16.18
C ARG A 659 9.21 10.46 15.00
N VAL A 660 8.97 10.91 13.77
CA VAL A 660 9.43 10.21 12.56
C VAL A 660 10.91 10.47 12.28
N LEU A 661 11.35 11.72 12.41
CA LEU A 661 12.75 12.10 12.15
C LEU A 661 13.72 11.36 13.07
N THR A 662 13.39 11.18 14.35
CA THR A 662 14.27 10.59 15.36
C THR A 662 14.15 9.07 15.50
N ASN A 663 13.24 8.42 14.77
CA ASN A 663 13.04 6.97 14.83
C ASN A 663 13.99 6.23 13.85
N PRO A 664 14.92 5.38 14.34
CA PRO A 664 15.88 4.68 13.47
C PRO A 664 15.27 3.75 12.40
N ALA A 665 14.07 3.22 12.63
CA ALA A 665 13.36 2.32 11.72
C ALA A 665 12.55 3.07 10.67
N ASP A 666 11.86 4.14 11.08
CA ASP A 666 10.85 4.83 10.26
C ASP A 666 11.35 6.14 9.61
N THR A 667 12.55 6.60 9.96
CA THR A 667 13.07 7.90 9.48
C THR A 667 13.23 7.98 7.95
N GLY A 668 13.21 9.21 7.46
CA GLY A 668 13.23 9.60 6.05
C GLY A 668 12.86 11.08 5.91
N ALA A 669 12.39 11.48 4.73
CA ALA A 669 11.88 12.83 4.53
C ALA A 669 10.57 13.04 5.31
N VAL A 670 10.45 14.19 5.97
CA VAL A 670 9.24 14.68 6.63
C VAL A 670 8.91 16.04 6.04
N THR A 671 7.69 16.22 5.54
CA THR A 671 7.29 17.44 4.84
C THR A 671 6.14 18.12 5.58
N ILE A 672 6.35 19.35 6.04
CA ILE A 672 5.33 20.19 6.68
C ILE A 672 5.12 21.42 5.82
N CYS A 673 4.00 21.44 5.10
CA CYS A 673 3.70 22.53 4.16
C CYS A 673 3.20 23.76 4.92
N LEU A 674 3.71 24.94 4.53
CA LEU A 674 3.48 26.20 5.23
C LEU A 674 2.72 27.19 4.33
N PRO A 675 1.38 27.21 4.35
CA PRO A 675 0.58 28.28 3.72
C PRO A 675 1.09 29.68 4.05
N GLN A 676 1.17 30.52 3.02
CA GLN A 676 1.80 31.85 3.09
C GLN A 676 1.17 32.77 4.14
N ASP A 677 -0.16 32.81 4.19
CA ASP A 677 -0.93 33.60 5.18
C ASP A 677 -0.72 33.05 6.59
N VAL A 678 -0.84 31.74 6.77
CA VAL A 678 -0.78 31.10 8.08
C VAL A 678 0.58 31.31 8.77
N GLN A 679 1.68 31.40 8.01
CA GLN A 679 3.00 31.69 8.59
C GLN A 679 3.05 32.99 9.38
N GLY A 680 2.33 34.03 8.92
CA GLY A 680 2.27 35.34 9.57
C GLY A 680 1.16 35.49 10.61
N GLU A 681 0.25 34.52 10.73
CA GLU A 681 -0.85 34.57 11.68
C GLU A 681 -0.39 34.36 13.12
N ALA A 682 -0.83 35.23 14.03
CA ALA A 682 -0.49 35.18 15.44
C ALA A 682 -1.45 34.31 16.25
N TRP A 683 -0.89 33.49 17.15
CA TRP A 683 -1.63 32.64 18.08
C TRP A 683 -1.00 32.66 19.48
N ASP A 684 -1.81 32.39 20.50
CA ASP A 684 -1.35 32.32 21.89
C ASP A 684 -0.87 30.88 22.19
N TYR A 685 0.41 30.61 21.94
CA TYR A 685 1.01 29.29 22.15
C TYR A 685 1.31 29.03 23.63
N PRO A 686 1.05 27.82 24.15
CA PRO A 686 1.38 27.49 25.53
C PRO A 686 2.89 27.39 25.72
N GLN A 687 3.40 27.86 26.87
CA GLN A 687 4.84 27.77 27.20
C GLN A 687 5.38 26.33 27.11
N SER A 688 4.54 25.33 27.40
CA SER A 688 4.89 23.90 27.28
C SER A 688 5.26 23.49 25.86
N PHE A 689 4.77 24.19 24.82
CA PHE A 689 5.17 23.92 23.44
C PHE A 689 6.65 24.25 23.19
N PHE A 690 7.23 25.17 23.96
CA PHE A 690 8.63 25.60 23.84
C PHE A 690 9.55 24.99 24.91
N GLU A 691 9.07 24.02 25.67
CA GLU A 691 9.94 23.26 26.57
C GLU A 691 10.94 22.43 25.77
N LYS A 692 12.17 22.35 26.30
CA LYS A 692 13.21 21.48 25.78
C LYS A 692 12.70 20.04 25.70
N ARG A 693 12.80 19.43 24.53
CA ARG A 693 12.44 18.03 24.29
C ARG A 693 13.67 17.24 23.92
N VAL A 694 13.90 16.19 24.70
CA VAL A 694 14.97 15.22 24.45
C VAL A 694 14.33 13.96 23.86
N HIS A 695 14.69 13.66 22.63
CA HIS A 695 14.25 12.48 21.89
C HIS A 695 15.30 11.38 22.10
N HIS A 696 14.98 10.38 22.93
CA HIS A 696 15.87 9.26 23.18
C HIS A 696 15.89 8.32 21.96
N ILE A 697 17.04 8.19 21.32
CA ILE A 697 17.25 7.22 20.26
C ILE A 697 17.54 5.87 20.93
N GLU A 698 16.53 5.02 21.01
CA GLU A 698 16.65 3.74 21.71
C GLU A 698 17.60 2.76 21.02
N ARG A 699 18.38 2.04 21.83
CA ARG A 699 19.07 0.82 21.39
C ARG A 699 18.18 -0.36 21.72
N ARG A 700 17.37 -0.77 20.76
CA ARG A 700 16.45 -1.91 20.92
C ARG A 700 17.23 -3.21 21.14
N PRO A 701 17.09 -3.91 22.28
CA PRO A 701 17.66 -5.24 22.45
C PRO A 701 16.92 -6.27 21.59
N PRO A 702 17.56 -7.39 21.21
CA PRO A 702 16.86 -8.48 20.54
C PRO A 702 15.86 -9.15 21.49
N ASP A 703 14.75 -9.63 20.91
CA ASP A 703 13.85 -10.57 21.59
C ASP A 703 14.58 -11.89 21.86
N GLU A 704 14.41 -12.45 23.05
CA GLU A 704 15.11 -13.66 23.48
C GLU A 704 14.84 -14.85 22.56
N ASN A 705 13.59 -15.06 22.12
CA ASN A 705 13.26 -16.20 21.24
C ASN A 705 13.92 -16.04 19.87
N ARG A 706 13.92 -14.82 19.32
CA ARG A 706 14.60 -14.49 18.07
C ARG A 706 16.11 -14.66 18.19
N LEU A 707 16.70 -14.25 19.31
CA LEU A 707 18.12 -14.45 19.59
C LEU A 707 18.48 -15.94 19.65
N GLN A 708 17.71 -16.76 20.38
CA GLN A 708 17.95 -18.21 20.45
C GLN A 708 17.80 -18.89 19.09
N ALA A 709 16.83 -18.47 18.27
CA ALA A 709 16.68 -18.96 16.90
C ALA A 709 17.91 -18.60 16.03
N ALA A 710 18.40 -17.37 16.15
CA ALA A 710 19.60 -16.91 15.44
C ALA A 710 20.86 -17.67 15.88
N LEU A 711 21.07 -17.86 17.19
CA LEU A 711 22.19 -18.62 17.75
C LEU A 711 22.17 -20.08 17.28
N LYS A 712 20.99 -20.71 17.31
CA LYS A 712 20.79 -22.07 16.81
C LYS A 712 21.11 -22.18 15.32
N LEU A 713 20.64 -21.22 14.52
CA LEU A 713 20.88 -21.20 13.08
C LEU A 713 22.38 -21.06 12.78
N ILE A 714 23.07 -20.08 13.37
CA ILE A 714 24.51 -19.87 13.15
C ILE A 714 25.30 -21.11 13.58
N SER A 715 24.99 -21.67 14.76
CA SER A 715 25.71 -22.83 15.30
C SER A 715 25.60 -24.09 14.44
N GLY A 716 24.54 -24.20 13.62
CA GLY A 716 24.33 -25.30 12.69
C GLY A 716 25.03 -25.14 11.33
N LYS A 717 25.72 -24.02 11.09
CA LYS A 717 26.26 -23.64 9.79
C LYS A 717 27.79 -23.60 9.79
N ARG A 718 28.40 -23.99 8.67
CA ARG A 718 29.86 -24.13 8.57
C ARG A 718 30.52 -22.97 7.85
N ARG A 719 29.84 -22.34 6.90
CA ARG A 719 30.41 -21.27 6.06
C ARG A 719 29.48 -20.03 6.03
N PRO A 720 29.24 -19.36 7.17
CA PRO A 720 28.46 -18.13 7.15
C PRO A 720 29.25 -16.96 6.56
N LEU A 721 28.62 -16.16 5.71
CA LEU A 721 29.17 -14.90 5.20
C LEU A 721 28.39 -13.72 5.78
N VAL A 722 29.09 -12.74 6.36
CA VAL A 722 28.46 -11.54 6.92
C VAL A 722 28.36 -10.44 5.86
N ILE A 723 27.22 -9.74 5.78
CA ILE A 723 27.04 -8.55 4.95
C ILE A 723 26.88 -7.32 5.85
N CYS A 724 27.88 -6.45 5.83
CA CYS A 724 27.89 -5.16 6.53
C CYS A 724 27.02 -4.13 5.80
N GLY A 725 25.90 -3.77 6.44
CA GLY A 725 24.99 -2.72 6.01
C GLY A 725 25.19 -1.38 6.73
N GLY A 726 24.48 -0.35 6.27
CA GLY A 726 24.57 0.99 6.88
C GLY A 726 24.13 1.03 8.35
N GLY A 727 23.28 0.12 8.79
CA GLY A 727 22.86 0.03 10.19
C GLY A 727 24.04 -0.16 11.17
N VAL A 728 25.14 -0.76 10.73
CA VAL A 728 26.38 -0.87 11.54
C VAL A 728 26.92 0.52 11.86
N ARG A 729 27.03 1.40 10.85
CA ARG A 729 27.55 2.77 11.01
C ARG A 729 26.61 3.62 11.85
N TYR A 730 25.31 3.60 11.55
CA TYR A 730 24.32 4.42 12.25
C TYR A 730 24.15 4.02 13.71
N SER A 731 24.29 2.73 14.02
CA SER A 731 24.29 2.21 15.39
C SER A 731 25.61 2.50 16.15
N GLY A 732 26.70 2.81 15.44
CA GLY A 732 28.04 2.84 16.04
C GLY A 732 28.55 1.46 16.43
N ALA A 733 28.16 0.43 15.66
CA ALA A 733 28.46 -0.97 15.92
C ALA A 733 29.82 -1.42 15.35
N HIS A 734 30.71 -0.50 14.98
CA HIS A 734 32.01 -0.80 14.34
C HIS A 734 32.80 -1.85 15.12
N ARG A 735 32.96 -1.63 16.43
CA ARG A 735 33.70 -2.55 17.31
C ARG A 735 32.95 -3.87 17.52
N ALA A 736 31.64 -3.81 17.75
CA ALA A 736 30.82 -5.01 17.92
C ALA A 736 30.83 -5.93 16.68
N LEU A 737 30.84 -5.34 15.48
CA LEU A 737 30.99 -6.10 14.25
C LEU A 737 32.38 -6.73 14.15
N GLN A 738 33.42 -5.97 14.45
CA GLN A 738 34.80 -6.46 14.44
C GLN A 738 35.00 -7.63 15.40
N ASP A 739 34.56 -7.48 16.65
CA ASP A 739 34.65 -8.54 17.67
C ASP A 739 33.86 -9.80 17.25
N PHE A 740 32.67 -9.62 16.65
CA PHE A 740 31.86 -10.73 16.13
C PHE A 740 32.57 -11.49 15.00
N VAL A 741 33.13 -10.78 14.01
CA VAL A 741 33.77 -11.45 12.87
C VAL A 741 35.12 -12.09 13.24
N GLU A 742 35.92 -11.43 14.08
CA GLU A 742 37.21 -11.94 14.56
C GLU A 742 37.02 -13.15 15.49
N GLY A 743 36.05 -13.08 16.40
CA GLY A 743 35.80 -14.13 17.39
C GLY A 743 35.45 -15.49 16.78
N PHE A 744 34.83 -15.50 15.60
CA PHE A 744 34.35 -16.72 14.96
C PHE A 744 34.98 -17.00 13.57
N GLY A 745 35.92 -16.17 13.13
CA GLY A 745 36.59 -16.32 11.83
C GLY A 745 35.65 -16.13 10.64
N LEU A 746 34.74 -15.16 10.72
CA LEU A 746 33.72 -14.91 9.70
C LEU A 746 34.23 -13.90 8.67
N PRO A 747 34.40 -14.27 7.39
CA PRO A 747 34.59 -13.27 6.36
C PRO A 747 33.35 -12.38 6.27
N PHE A 748 33.55 -11.12 5.92
CA PHE A 748 32.45 -10.19 5.70
C PHE A 748 32.66 -9.38 4.42
N ALA A 749 31.54 -9.02 3.81
CA ALA A 749 31.49 -8.14 2.66
C ALA A 749 30.63 -6.90 2.96
N GLU A 750 30.74 -5.89 2.11
CA GLU A 750 30.20 -4.56 2.38
C GLU A 750 29.17 -4.14 1.33
N THR A 751 28.05 -3.60 1.79
CA THR A 751 27.16 -2.80 0.95
C THR A 751 27.72 -1.39 0.78
N GLN A 752 27.21 -0.62 -0.20
CA GLN A 752 27.57 0.81 -0.34
C GLN A 752 27.36 1.62 0.96
N ALA A 753 26.29 1.32 1.71
CA ALA A 753 25.99 2.00 2.95
C ALA A 753 26.86 1.54 4.13
N GLY A 754 27.33 0.29 4.11
CA GLY A 754 28.15 -0.29 5.19
C GLY A 754 29.67 -0.16 4.98
N LYS A 755 30.11 0.09 3.74
CA LYS A 755 31.53 0.27 3.40
C LYS A 755 32.16 1.36 4.26
N GLY A 756 33.32 1.05 4.82
CA GLY A 756 34.04 1.93 5.74
C GLY A 756 33.55 1.88 7.19
N ALA A 757 32.69 0.92 7.57
CA ALA A 757 32.49 0.60 8.99
C ALA A 757 33.74 -0.04 9.61
N ILE A 758 34.46 -0.85 8.84
CA ILE A 758 35.78 -1.39 9.19
C ILE A 758 36.70 -1.09 7.99
N VAL A 759 37.97 -0.82 8.26
CA VAL A 759 38.95 -0.49 7.21
C VAL A 759 39.14 -1.63 6.21
N SER A 760 39.46 -1.30 4.96
CA SER A 760 39.57 -2.29 3.87
C SER A 760 40.75 -3.26 4.06
N GLU A 761 41.79 -2.86 4.80
CA GLU A 761 42.96 -3.72 5.06
C GLU A 761 42.63 -4.92 5.98
N HIS A 762 41.59 -4.83 6.80
CA HIS A 762 41.21 -5.89 7.76
C HIS A 762 41.13 -7.27 7.10
N SER A 763 41.81 -8.28 7.64
CA SER A 763 42.03 -9.58 6.98
C SER A 763 40.75 -10.29 6.53
N LEU A 764 39.66 -10.16 7.29
CA LEU A 764 38.34 -10.74 6.98
C LEU A 764 37.43 -9.87 6.10
N ASN A 765 37.83 -8.63 5.77
CA ASN A 765 37.05 -7.75 4.89
C ASN A 765 37.29 -8.12 3.42
N LEU A 766 36.26 -8.64 2.75
CA LEU A 766 36.27 -9.02 1.33
C LEU A 766 35.96 -7.85 0.39
N GLY A 767 35.62 -6.67 0.92
CA GLY A 767 35.20 -5.51 0.13
C GLY A 767 33.74 -5.56 -0.32
N GLY A 768 33.42 -4.84 -1.40
CA GLY A 768 32.06 -4.73 -1.91
C GLY A 768 31.47 -6.06 -2.39
N ILE A 769 30.16 -6.27 -2.19
CA ILE A 769 29.41 -7.42 -2.70
C ILE A 769 28.37 -7.04 -3.74
N GLY A 770 28.02 -7.96 -4.63
CA GLY A 770 26.93 -7.81 -5.58
C GLY A 770 27.37 -7.26 -6.93
N VAL A 771 26.45 -6.62 -7.65
CA VAL A 771 26.67 -6.05 -9.00
C VAL A 771 27.84 -5.06 -8.99
N THR A 772 27.91 -4.20 -7.99
CA THR A 772 29.01 -3.25 -7.77
C THR A 772 30.08 -3.79 -6.81
N GLY A 773 30.05 -5.10 -6.52
CA GLY A 773 31.04 -5.78 -5.69
C GLY A 773 32.32 -6.14 -6.44
N GLY A 774 33.34 -6.52 -5.67
CA GLY A 774 34.61 -7.04 -6.17
C GLY A 774 34.65 -8.57 -6.17
N LEU A 775 35.67 -9.12 -6.84
CA LEU A 775 35.79 -10.56 -7.05
C LEU A 775 35.86 -11.37 -5.74
N ALA A 776 36.56 -10.87 -4.71
CA ALA A 776 36.72 -11.60 -3.44
C ALA A 776 35.37 -11.95 -2.78
N ALA A 777 34.47 -10.97 -2.65
CA ALA A 777 33.16 -11.19 -2.06
C ALA A 777 32.26 -12.05 -2.95
N ASN A 778 32.26 -11.80 -4.27
CA ASN A 778 31.38 -12.48 -5.21
C ASN A 778 31.80 -13.93 -5.48
N LEU A 779 33.07 -14.30 -5.30
CA LEU A 779 33.53 -15.69 -5.36
C LEU A 779 33.11 -16.52 -4.15
N LEU A 780 33.08 -15.91 -2.95
CA LEU A 780 32.74 -16.61 -1.72
C LEU A 780 31.23 -16.61 -1.43
N ALA A 781 30.48 -15.63 -1.91
CA ALA A 781 29.02 -15.55 -1.71
C ALA A 781 28.23 -16.79 -2.19
N PRO A 782 28.52 -17.41 -3.35
CA PRO A 782 27.86 -18.65 -3.76
C PRO A 782 28.24 -19.87 -2.90
N GLN A 783 29.34 -19.81 -2.15
CA GLN A 783 29.86 -20.92 -1.33
C GLN A 783 29.34 -20.89 0.12
N ALA A 784 28.71 -19.78 0.52
CA ALA A 784 28.18 -19.62 1.86
C ALA A 784 26.92 -20.48 2.07
N ASP A 785 26.81 -21.12 3.24
CA ASP A 785 25.63 -21.89 3.64
C ASP A 785 24.66 -21.08 4.52
N LEU A 786 25.08 -19.88 4.94
CA LEU A 786 24.31 -18.89 5.67
C LEU A 786 24.78 -17.47 5.30
N ILE A 787 23.85 -16.57 5.00
CA ILE A 787 24.11 -15.14 4.84
C ILE A 787 23.60 -14.39 6.08
N ILE A 788 24.50 -13.70 6.78
CA ILE A 788 24.18 -12.89 7.96
C ILE A 788 24.20 -11.41 7.56
N GLY A 789 23.04 -10.83 7.29
CA GLY A 789 22.92 -9.41 6.96
C GLY A 789 22.77 -8.55 8.21
N VAL A 790 23.65 -7.58 8.41
CA VAL A 790 23.62 -6.67 9.57
C VAL A 790 23.32 -5.25 9.10
N GLY A 791 22.14 -4.72 9.45
CA GLY A 791 21.77 -3.35 9.12
C GLY A 791 21.63 -3.10 7.61
N THR A 792 21.31 -4.15 6.83
CA THR A 792 21.25 -4.12 5.36
C THR A 792 19.83 -4.31 4.86
N ARG A 793 19.53 -3.69 3.71
CA ARG A 793 18.23 -3.76 3.02
C ARG A 793 18.18 -4.85 1.96
N LEU A 794 19.30 -5.54 1.69
CA LEU A 794 19.46 -6.54 0.62
C LEU A 794 18.84 -6.09 -0.70
N THR A 795 19.36 -4.99 -1.26
CA THR A 795 18.88 -4.46 -2.53
C THR A 795 19.23 -5.38 -3.69
N ASP A 796 18.60 -5.14 -4.85
CA ASP A 796 18.88 -5.84 -6.11
C ASP A 796 20.38 -5.92 -6.41
N PHE A 797 21.10 -4.80 -6.29
CA PHE A 797 22.55 -4.75 -6.48
C PHE A 797 23.32 -5.60 -5.48
N THR A 798 22.95 -5.56 -4.19
CA THR A 798 23.63 -6.34 -3.14
C THR A 798 23.47 -7.84 -3.34
N THR A 799 22.31 -8.27 -3.84
CA THR A 799 21.96 -9.69 -4.01
C THR A 799 22.31 -10.24 -5.39
N GLY A 800 22.79 -9.40 -6.31
CA GLY A 800 22.95 -9.74 -7.72
C GLY A 800 21.62 -10.22 -8.31
N SER A 801 20.55 -9.45 -8.13
CA SER A 801 19.20 -9.83 -8.53
C SER A 801 18.76 -11.20 -8.01
N LYS A 802 19.10 -11.46 -6.74
CA LYS A 802 18.86 -12.73 -6.03
C LYS A 802 19.51 -13.96 -6.70
N SER A 803 20.58 -13.76 -7.47
CA SER A 803 21.31 -14.84 -8.15
C SER A 803 22.70 -15.10 -7.58
N LEU A 804 23.24 -14.19 -6.76
CA LEU A 804 24.62 -14.29 -6.27
C LEU A 804 24.81 -15.41 -5.23
N PHE A 805 23.80 -15.67 -4.41
CA PHE A 805 23.90 -16.63 -3.31
C PHE A 805 23.43 -18.02 -3.76
N SER A 806 23.94 -19.06 -3.09
CA SER A 806 23.43 -20.42 -3.27
C SER A 806 21.91 -20.44 -3.00
N PRO A 807 21.09 -21.11 -3.83
CA PRO A 807 19.67 -21.30 -3.56
C PRO A 807 19.38 -21.99 -2.22
N GLU A 808 20.33 -22.80 -1.73
CA GLU A 808 20.27 -23.55 -0.47
C GLU A 808 20.78 -22.73 0.74
N ALA A 809 21.27 -21.51 0.53
CA ALA A 809 21.76 -20.68 1.63
C ALA A 809 20.60 -20.17 2.49
N ASP A 810 20.73 -20.33 3.80
CA ASP A 810 19.82 -19.69 4.76
C ASP A 810 20.18 -18.21 4.92
N PHE A 811 19.22 -17.41 5.39
CA PHE A 811 19.43 -15.99 5.67
C PHE A 811 19.10 -15.69 7.14
N LEU A 812 19.93 -14.88 7.78
CA LEU A 812 19.71 -14.28 9.10
C LEU A 812 19.88 -12.77 8.96
N LEU A 813 18.86 -11.99 9.30
CA LEU A 813 18.92 -10.53 9.16
C LEU A 813 18.73 -9.83 10.51
N LEU A 814 19.81 -9.17 10.94
CA LEU A 814 19.84 -8.28 12.10
C LEU A 814 19.52 -6.85 11.66
N ASN A 815 18.31 -6.38 11.95
CA ASN A 815 17.82 -5.07 11.52
C ASN A 815 16.89 -4.44 12.57
N VAL A 816 16.94 -3.11 12.72
CA VAL A 816 16.01 -2.39 13.62
C VAL A 816 14.58 -2.33 13.07
N ALA A 817 14.44 -2.31 11.73
CA ALA A 817 13.16 -2.35 11.04
C ALA A 817 12.78 -3.79 10.69
N GLU A 818 11.62 -4.23 11.18
CA GLU A 818 11.13 -5.59 10.95
C GLU A 818 10.93 -5.91 9.46
N PHE A 819 10.50 -4.93 8.65
CA PHE A 819 10.37 -5.08 7.20
C PHE A 819 11.65 -5.55 6.52
N ASP A 820 12.83 -5.08 6.95
CA ASP A 820 14.09 -5.53 6.37
C ASP A 820 14.58 -6.84 6.98
N ALA A 821 14.23 -7.13 8.24
CA ALA A 821 14.61 -8.38 8.91
C ALA A 821 13.95 -9.63 8.29
N LEU A 822 12.84 -9.46 7.56
CA LEU A 822 12.05 -10.55 6.97
C LEU A 822 12.34 -10.82 5.48
N LYS A 823 13.25 -10.06 4.85
CA LYS A 823 13.54 -10.23 3.42
C LYS A 823 14.18 -11.59 3.13
N LEU A 824 13.84 -12.15 1.96
CA LEU A 824 14.37 -13.43 1.47
C LEU A 824 14.10 -14.63 2.42
N ASP A 825 12.94 -14.65 3.09
CA ASP A 825 12.61 -15.66 4.11
C ASP A 825 13.67 -15.82 5.20
N ALA A 826 14.34 -14.72 5.54
CA ALA A 826 15.35 -14.74 6.58
C ALA A 826 14.76 -15.06 7.96
N THR A 827 15.55 -15.73 8.79
CA THR A 827 15.34 -15.74 10.24
C THR A 827 15.52 -14.30 10.75
N PRO A 828 14.49 -13.66 11.31
CA PRO A 828 14.55 -12.24 11.67
C PRO A 828 15.13 -12.05 13.07
N LEU A 829 16.15 -11.19 13.20
CA LEU A 829 16.65 -10.70 14.48
C LEU A 829 16.42 -9.18 14.56
N VAL A 830 15.29 -8.78 15.14
CA VAL A 830 14.92 -7.36 15.20
C VAL A 830 15.54 -6.70 16.42
N ALA A 831 16.64 -5.97 16.19
CA ALA A 831 17.40 -5.28 17.23
C ALA A 831 18.26 -4.15 16.64
N ASP A 832 18.77 -3.29 17.52
CA ASP A 832 19.90 -2.42 17.22
C ASP A 832 21.12 -3.27 16.83
N ALA A 833 21.87 -2.83 15.81
CA ALA A 833 22.96 -3.62 15.25
C ALA A 833 24.07 -3.90 16.30
N ARG A 834 24.42 -2.90 17.11
CA ARG A 834 25.44 -3.04 18.16
C ARG A 834 25.03 -4.07 19.21
N LEU A 835 23.87 -3.87 19.84
CA LEU A 835 23.40 -4.79 20.90
C LEU A 835 23.13 -6.20 20.37
N GLY A 836 22.56 -6.31 19.16
CA GLY A 836 22.34 -7.61 18.52
C GLY A 836 23.65 -8.37 18.29
N LEU A 837 24.69 -7.70 17.78
CA LEU A 837 26.01 -8.32 17.58
C LEU A 837 26.69 -8.69 18.90
N GLU A 838 26.63 -7.83 19.92
CA GLU A 838 27.21 -8.11 21.25
C GLU A 838 26.56 -9.37 21.87
N GLN A 839 25.23 -9.51 21.78
CA GLN A 839 24.51 -10.66 22.30
C GLN A 839 24.74 -11.94 21.49
N LEU A 840 24.79 -11.84 20.15
CA LEU A 840 25.19 -12.96 19.30
C LEU A 840 26.61 -13.45 19.64
N THR A 841 27.54 -12.51 19.84
CA THR A 841 28.93 -12.82 20.20
C THR A 841 29.01 -13.57 21.52
N SER A 842 28.33 -13.07 22.55
CA SER A 842 28.26 -13.74 23.86
C SER A 842 27.68 -15.15 23.75
N GLY A 843 26.55 -15.32 23.06
CA GLY A 843 25.88 -16.62 22.92
C GLY A 843 26.69 -17.64 22.13
N LEU A 844 27.37 -17.23 21.06
CA LEU A 844 28.20 -18.12 20.24
C LEU A 844 29.49 -18.54 20.93
N HIS A 845 30.11 -17.67 21.74
CA HIS A 845 31.23 -18.07 22.60
C HIS A 845 30.82 -19.15 23.61
N GLN A 846 29.63 -19.03 24.21
CA GLN A 846 29.10 -20.07 25.11
C GLN A 846 28.84 -21.40 24.38
N ALA A 847 28.44 -21.34 23.11
CA ALA A 847 28.26 -22.51 22.26
C ALA A 847 29.57 -23.11 21.71
N GLY A 848 30.72 -22.44 21.88
CA GLY A 848 32.01 -22.88 21.34
C GLY A 848 32.05 -22.91 19.80
N TYR A 849 31.28 -22.03 19.14
CA TYR A 849 31.17 -22.00 17.68
C TYR A 849 32.42 -21.42 17.01
N HIS A 850 32.80 -21.95 15.84
CA HIS A 850 33.77 -21.34 14.90
C HIS A 850 33.42 -21.73 13.47
N ALA A 851 33.59 -20.79 12.53
CA ALA A 851 33.35 -21.06 11.11
C ALA A 851 34.50 -21.86 10.47
N ALA A 852 34.19 -22.55 9.36
CA ALA A 852 35.09 -23.43 8.63
C ALA A 852 35.52 -22.83 7.27
N TRP A 853 35.85 -21.54 7.26
CA TRP A 853 36.34 -20.79 6.08
C TRP A 853 37.85 -20.88 5.83
N GLN A 854 38.60 -21.62 6.67
CA GLN A 854 40.07 -21.81 6.63
C GLN A 854 40.83 -20.60 6.03
N ASP A 855 41.58 -20.81 4.94
CA ASP A 855 42.37 -19.78 4.25
C ASP A 855 41.64 -19.20 3.02
N GLU A 856 40.41 -19.66 2.71
CA GLU A 856 39.65 -19.23 1.52
C GLU A 856 39.46 -17.70 1.47
N ALA A 857 39.17 -17.07 2.61
CA ALA A 857 39.00 -15.61 2.71
C ALA A 857 40.30 -14.85 2.41
N ALA A 858 41.42 -15.31 2.96
CA ALA A 858 42.73 -14.71 2.73
C ALA A 858 43.17 -14.87 1.27
N HIS A 859 42.92 -16.05 0.68
CA HIS A 859 43.20 -16.31 -0.73
C HIS A 859 42.36 -15.43 -1.66
N ALA A 860 41.03 -15.38 -1.47
CA ALA A 860 40.13 -14.55 -2.27
C ALA A 860 40.52 -13.06 -2.19
N LYS A 861 40.90 -12.59 -1.00
CA LYS A 861 41.39 -11.21 -0.80
C LYS A 861 42.73 -10.96 -1.50
N ALA A 862 43.66 -11.91 -1.47
CA ALA A 862 44.94 -11.78 -2.18
C ALA A 862 44.74 -11.68 -3.70
N VAL A 863 43.89 -12.53 -4.29
CA VAL A 863 43.54 -12.47 -5.71
C VAL A 863 42.94 -11.10 -6.05
N TRP A 864 42.02 -10.60 -5.23
CA TRP A 864 41.42 -9.30 -5.47
C TRP A 864 42.40 -8.13 -5.32
N ARG A 865 43.36 -8.22 -4.40
CA ARG A 865 44.41 -7.22 -4.24
C ARG A 865 45.30 -7.15 -5.47
N ASP A 866 45.71 -8.29 -6.02
CA ASP A 866 46.56 -8.35 -7.21
C ASP A 866 45.81 -7.78 -8.43
N GLU A 867 44.50 -8.04 -8.53
CA GLU A 867 43.63 -7.45 -9.54
C GLU A 867 43.48 -5.92 -9.36
N CYS A 868 43.31 -5.42 -8.13
CA CYS A 868 43.32 -3.98 -7.86
C CYS A 868 44.64 -3.33 -8.29
N GLN A 869 45.78 -3.98 -8.03
CA GLN A 869 47.09 -3.49 -8.45
C GLN A 869 47.21 -3.44 -9.98
N ARG A 870 46.72 -4.46 -10.69
CA ARG A 870 46.66 -4.47 -12.17
C ARG A 870 45.85 -3.28 -12.68
N LEU A 871 44.66 -3.05 -12.13
CA LEU A 871 43.77 -1.96 -12.53
C LEU A 871 44.37 -0.58 -12.23
N TRP A 872 44.97 -0.41 -11.05
CA TRP A 872 45.66 0.83 -10.68
C TRP A 872 46.95 1.09 -11.46
N ALA A 873 47.49 0.07 -12.13
CA ALA A 873 48.65 0.20 -13.03
C ALA A 873 48.23 0.31 -14.51
N ARG A 874 46.93 0.18 -14.85
CA ARG A 874 46.46 0.13 -16.23
C ARG A 874 46.63 1.49 -16.90
N GLN A 875 47.50 1.54 -17.91
CA GLN A 875 47.58 2.64 -18.86
C GLN A 875 47.04 2.18 -20.20
N TRP A 876 46.35 3.08 -20.90
CA TRP A 876 45.87 2.81 -22.25
C TRP A 876 46.89 3.28 -23.29
N GLN A 877 47.12 2.45 -24.32
CA GLN A 877 47.94 2.80 -25.48
C GLN A 877 47.13 2.68 -26.77
N PRO A 878 47.40 3.51 -27.80
CA PRO A 878 46.71 3.40 -29.08
C PRO A 878 46.82 2.01 -29.70
N GLY A 879 45.68 1.34 -29.88
CA GLY A 879 45.61 -0.03 -30.43
C GLY A 879 45.44 -1.14 -29.39
N GLU A 880 45.52 -0.83 -28.10
CA GLU A 880 45.09 -1.74 -27.04
C GLU A 880 43.59 -1.60 -26.76
N PRO A 881 42.87 -2.71 -26.45
CA PRO A 881 41.49 -2.63 -26.01
C PRO A 881 41.38 -1.93 -24.64
N PRO A 882 40.30 -1.17 -24.39
CA PRO A 882 40.00 -0.65 -23.06
C PRO A 882 39.60 -1.79 -22.10
N GLU A 883 39.41 -1.47 -20.82
CA GLU A 883 38.97 -2.45 -19.82
C GLU A 883 37.58 -3.01 -20.15
N VAL A 884 36.68 -2.18 -20.68
CA VAL A 884 35.38 -2.60 -21.21
C VAL A 884 35.39 -2.53 -22.74
N ALA A 885 35.93 -3.58 -23.38
CA ALA A 885 36.03 -3.68 -24.83
C ALA A 885 34.66 -3.69 -25.54
N GLY A 886 34.60 -3.13 -26.74
CA GLY A 886 33.37 -3.13 -27.55
C GLY A 886 33.36 -2.09 -28.68
N HIS A 887 32.19 -1.56 -29.01
CA HIS A 887 32.01 -0.71 -30.18
C HIS A 887 32.75 0.64 -30.14
N LEU A 888 33.25 1.09 -28.98
CA LEU A 888 34.04 2.33 -28.87
C LEU A 888 35.55 2.13 -29.00
N ASP A 889 36.02 0.89 -29.20
CA ASP A 889 37.46 0.60 -29.25
C ASP A 889 38.17 1.39 -30.37
N GLU A 890 37.52 1.51 -31.53
CA GLU A 890 38.05 2.27 -32.67
C GLU A 890 37.95 3.79 -32.46
N THR A 891 36.96 4.26 -31.70
CA THR A 891 36.73 5.69 -31.44
C THR A 891 37.52 6.20 -30.25
N LEU A 892 38.11 5.36 -29.39
CA LEU A 892 38.96 5.80 -28.27
C LEU A 892 40.15 6.66 -28.69
N ARG A 893 40.69 6.46 -29.89
CA ARG A 893 41.73 7.34 -30.46
C ARG A 893 41.23 8.75 -30.71
N GLU A 894 39.96 8.90 -31.08
CA GLU A 894 39.31 10.21 -31.18
C GLU A 894 39.21 10.83 -29.80
N TYR A 895 38.65 10.13 -28.79
CA TYR A 895 38.56 10.64 -27.42
C TYR A 895 39.92 11.07 -26.85
N SER A 896 40.95 10.24 -27.02
CA SER A 896 42.31 10.56 -26.57
C SER A 896 42.86 11.83 -27.21
N ARG A 897 42.66 12.00 -28.53
CA ARG A 897 43.07 13.22 -29.25
C ARG A 897 42.25 14.43 -28.83
N GLU A 898 40.93 14.30 -28.74
CA GLU A 898 40.02 15.41 -28.49
C GLU A 898 40.07 15.92 -27.05
N LEU A 899 40.21 15.01 -26.08
CA LEU A 899 40.38 15.32 -24.66
C LEU A 899 41.85 15.51 -24.27
N GLY A 900 42.80 15.20 -25.16
CA GLY A 900 44.24 15.33 -24.92
C GLY A 900 44.75 14.45 -23.78
N THR A 901 44.18 13.26 -23.58
CA THR A 901 44.48 12.39 -22.43
C THR A 901 44.70 10.93 -22.85
N SER A 902 45.47 10.21 -22.04
CA SER A 902 45.55 8.75 -22.04
C SER A 902 45.22 8.15 -20.68
N LEU A 903 44.68 8.96 -19.76
CA LEU A 903 44.34 8.54 -18.41
C LEU A 903 43.16 7.57 -18.43
N THR A 904 43.31 6.49 -17.68
CA THR A 904 42.23 5.54 -17.40
C THR A 904 41.56 5.90 -16.07
N GLN A 905 40.25 5.68 -15.96
CA GLN A 905 39.49 5.98 -14.75
C GLN A 905 40.03 5.21 -13.53
N THR A 906 40.36 3.92 -13.72
CA THR A 906 40.93 3.06 -12.66
C THR A 906 42.32 3.51 -12.19
N ARG A 907 43.18 3.98 -13.10
CA ARG A 907 44.49 4.56 -12.75
C ARG A 907 44.35 5.83 -11.92
N VAL A 908 43.47 6.74 -12.36
CA VAL A 908 43.19 7.99 -11.63
C VAL A 908 42.68 7.69 -10.22
N LEU A 909 41.71 6.77 -10.07
CA LEU A 909 41.21 6.38 -8.74
C LEU A 909 42.31 5.80 -7.85
N GLY A 910 43.20 4.96 -8.39
CA GLY A 910 44.34 4.42 -7.66
C GLY A 910 45.31 5.50 -7.19
N LEU A 911 45.66 6.44 -8.07
CA LEU A 911 46.52 7.57 -7.74
C LEU A 911 45.90 8.47 -6.66
N VAL A 912 44.62 8.81 -6.80
CA VAL A 912 43.90 9.62 -5.82
C VAL A 912 43.88 8.91 -4.45
N ASN A 913 43.52 7.63 -4.40
CA ASN A 913 43.46 6.87 -3.14
C ASN A 913 44.82 6.76 -2.44
N GLN A 914 45.92 6.72 -3.20
CA GLN A 914 47.28 6.65 -2.68
C GLN A 914 47.77 8.00 -2.15
N HIS A 915 47.34 9.12 -2.74
CA HIS A 915 47.93 10.41 -2.46
C HIS A 915 47.11 11.25 -1.49
N ILE A 916 45.78 11.22 -1.50
CA ILE A 916 44.95 12.00 -0.55
C ILE A 916 45.10 11.52 0.88
N GLU A 917 44.69 12.36 1.83
CA GLU A 917 44.75 12.12 3.26
C GLU A 917 43.95 10.86 3.66
N ASP A 918 44.49 10.06 4.57
CA ASP A 918 43.89 8.76 4.94
C ASP A 918 42.54 8.90 5.67
N ASP A 919 42.26 10.05 6.27
CA ASP A 919 40.99 10.40 6.93
C ASP A 919 40.04 11.22 6.06
N ALA A 920 40.38 11.43 4.77
CA ALA A 920 39.57 12.21 3.85
C ALA A 920 38.20 11.56 3.58
N ILE A 921 37.12 12.33 3.72
CA ILE A 921 35.77 11.88 3.39
C ILE A 921 35.58 11.93 1.87
N VAL A 922 35.30 10.78 1.27
CA VAL A 922 34.98 10.67 -0.16
C VAL A 922 33.48 10.60 -0.36
N VAL A 923 32.95 11.53 -1.15
CA VAL A 923 31.53 11.67 -1.46
C VAL A 923 31.25 11.29 -2.91
N GLY A 924 30.24 10.46 -3.18
CA GLY A 924 29.82 10.09 -4.53
C GLY A 924 28.37 9.62 -4.60
N ALA A 925 27.76 9.54 -5.79
CA ALA A 925 26.38 9.08 -5.91
C ALA A 925 25.99 8.34 -7.20
N ALA A 926 26.49 8.75 -8.37
CA ALA A 926 25.97 8.22 -9.63
C ALA A 926 27.04 7.94 -10.69
N GLY A 927 26.63 7.30 -11.79
CA GLY A 927 27.49 6.94 -12.91
C GLY A 927 28.30 5.66 -12.68
N SER A 928 29.47 5.55 -13.32
CA SER A 928 30.39 4.40 -13.16
C SER A 928 31.16 4.44 -11.84
N LEU A 929 31.34 5.64 -11.25
CA LEU A 929 32.13 5.86 -10.04
C LEU A 929 31.62 5.04 -8.83
N PRO A 930 30.33 4.94 -8.51
CA PRO A 930 29.83 4.04 -7.46
C PRO A 930 30.34 2.60 -7.53
N GLY A 931 30.41 2.02 -8.73
CA GLY A 931 30.94 0.68 -8.94
C GLY A 931 32.43 0.61 -8.66
N ASP A 932 33.20 1.52 -9.27
CA ASP A 932 34.64 1.57 -9.09
C ASP A 932 35.05 1.91 -7.64
N LEU A 933 34.31 2.80 -6.98
CA LEU A 933 34.55 3.17 -5.59
C LEU A 933 34.27 2.00 -4.64
N GLN A 934 33.17 1.28 -4.83
CA GLN A 934 32.89 0.14 -3.95
C GLN A 934 33.93 -0.99 -4.14
N ARG A 935 34.36 -1.22 -5.38
CA ARG A 935 35.35 -2.23 -5.79
C ARG A 935 36.77 -1.87 -5.35
N LEU A 936 37.26 -0.72 -5.79
CA LEU A 936 38.67 -0.36 -5.75
C LEU A 936 39.02 0.55 -4.57
N TRP A 937 38.12 1.43 -4.13
CA TRP A 937 38.48 2.39 -3.09
C TRP A 937 38.78 1.69 -1.76
N GLN A 938 40.00 1.86 -1.29
CA GLN A 938 40.48 1.37 -0.01
C GLN A 938 40.19 2.41 1.07
N VAL A 939 39.27 2.07 1.95
CA VAL A 939 38.93 2.89 3.12
C VAL A 939 39.98 2.66 4.20
N LYS A 940 40.72 3.71 4.55
CA LYS A 940 41.81 3.67 5.53
C LYS A 940 41.39 4.16 6.93
N THR A 941 40.34 4.97 7.00
CA THR A 941 39.75 5.47 8.25
C THR A 941 38.26 5.18 8.29
N PRO A 942 37.70 4.65 9.39
CA PRO A 942 36.26 4.43 9.49
C PRO A 942 35.42 5.69 9.24
N ASP A 943 34.24 5.51 8.65
CA ASP A 943 33.29 6.58 8.30
C ASP A 943 33.76 7.64 7.29
N SER A 944 34.89 7.42 6.61
CA SER A 944 35.39 8.26 5.52
C SER A 944 34.78 7.95 4.13
N TYR A 945 33.91 6.94 4.04
CA TYR A 945 33.21 6.58 2.80
C TYR A 945 31.75 7.08 2.83
N HIS A 946 31.42 8.03 1.96
CA HIS A 946 30.12 8.68 1.90
C HIS A 946 29.48 8.51 0.51
N LEU A 947 28.85 7.36 0.27
CA LEU A 947 28.20 7.12 -1.03
C LEU A 947 26.68 7.07 -0.92
N GLU A 948 25.97 7.82 -1.76
CA GLU A 948 24.52 7.65 -2.00
C GLU A 948 24.33 6.66 -3.14
N TYR A 949 23.75 5.50 -2.87
CA TYR A 949 23.49 4.52 -3.94
C TYR A 949 22.22 3.71 -3.65
N GLY A 950 21.27 4.35 -2.97
CA GLY A 950 19.93 3.82 -2.72
C GLY A 950 18.92 4.32 -3.74
N TYR A 951 19.06 5.58 -4.16
CA TYR A 951 18.24 6.22 -5.20
C TYR A 951 19.08 6.55 -6.45
N SER A 952 20.42 6.44 -6.37
CA SER A 952 21.35 6.73 -7.48
C SER A 952 21.14 8.16 -8.02
N CYS A 953 21.02 9.11 -7.11
CA CYS A 953 20.61 10.48 -7.40
C CYS A 953 21.80 11.28 -7.96
N MET A 954 21.81 11.49 -9.27
CA MET A 954 22.72 12.44 -9.89
C MET A 954 22.50 13.87 -9.33
N GLY A 955 23.59 14.60 -9.14
CA GLY A 955 23.62 15.93 -8.53
C GLY A 955 23.79 15.93 -7.00
N TYR A 956 23.84 14.77 -6.35
CA TYR A 956 24.04 14.67 -4.91
C TYR A 956 25.46 15.05 -4.47
N GLU A 957 26.48 14.80 -5.30
CA GLU A 957 27.88 14.71 -4.86
C GLU A 957 28.44 16.02 -4.31
N ILE A 958 28.31 17.12 -5.06
CA ILE A 958 28.86 18.44 -4.67
C ILE A 958 28.12 18.96 -3.44
N ALA A 959 26.79 18.93 -3.47
CA ALA A 959 25.94 19.37 -2.37
C ALA A 959 26.20 18.56 -1.08
N ALA A 960 26.23 17.24 -1.17
CA ALA A 960 26.49 16.39 -0.01
C ALA A 960 27.93 16.53 0.50
N ALA A 961 28.91 16.89 -0.34
CA ALA A 961 30.26 17.22 0.11
C ALA A 961 30.30 18.50 0.95
N VAL A 962 29.54 19.52 0.58
CA VAL A 962 29.33 20.70 1.45
C VAL A 962 28.72 20.26 2.79
N GLY A 963 27.69 19.42 2.76
CA GLY A 963 27.06 18.87 3.97
C GLY A 963 28.01 18.06 4.86
N ALA A 964 28.83 17.20 4.26
CA ALA A 964 29.82 16.39 4.97
C ALA A 964 30.93 17.27 5.59
N LYS A 965 31.35 18.33 4.88
CA LYS A 965 32.33 19.30 5.40
C LYS A 965 31.77 20.13 6.56
N LEU A 966 30.50 20.50 6.50
CA LEU A 966 29.80 21.14 7.63
C LEU A 966 29.72 20.21 8.85
N ALA A 967 29.52 18.91 8.63
CA ALA A 967 29.47 17.92 9.70
C ALA A 967 30.85 17.63 10.31
N GLN A 968 31.92 17.68 9.49
CA GLN A 968 33.30 17.43 9.90
C GLN A 968 34.24 18.55 9.40
N PRO A 969 34.20 19.76 10.01
CA PRO A 969 34.95 20.92 9.50
C PRO A 969 36.47 20.68 9.45
N GLY A 970 37.01 19.83 10.33
CA GLY A 970 38.42 19.49 10.38
C GLY A 970 38.90 18.47 9.35
N GLN A 971 38.01 17.71 8.72
CA GLN A 971 38.41 16.63 7.79
C GLN A 971 38.44 17.12 6.33
N PRO A 972 39.39 16.67 5.51
CA PRO A 972 39.35 16.86 4.05
C PRO A 972 38.11 16.19 3.46
N VAL A 973 37.47 16.84 2.47
CA VAL A 973 36.29 16.29 1.79
C VAL A 973 36.48 16.39 0.28
N TYR A 974 36.35 15.26 -0.40
CA TYR A 974 36.50 15.14 -1.85
C TYR A 974 35.21 14.63 -2.48
N ALA A 975 34.64 15.39 -3.42
CA ALA A 975 33.50 14.97 -4.21
C ALA A 975 34.00 14.26 -5.48
N MET A 976 33.63 12.99 -5.66
CA MET A 976 33.92 12.19 -6.85
C MET A 976 32.75 12.32 -7.82
N VAL A 977 32.93 13.10 -8.89
CA VAL A 977 31.81 13.55 -9.73
C VAL A 977 32.08 13.19 -11.19
N GLY A 978 31.10 12.62 -11.89
CA GLY A 978 31.15 12.50 -13.35
C GLY A 978 30.62 13.77 -14.04
N ASP A 979 31.09 14.05 -15.26
CA ASP A 979 30.62 15.16 -16.11
C ASP A 979 29.08 15.24 -16.21
N GLY A 980 28.39 14.11 -16.38
CA GLY A 980 26.92 14.07 -16.41
C GLY A 980 26.25 14.50 -15.10
N SER A 981 26.83 14.13 -13.95
CA SER A 981 26.29 14.52 -12.63
C SER A 981 26.56 16.01 -12.35
N TYR A 982 27.73 16.50 -12.76
CA TYR A 982 28.07 17.92 -12.68
C TYR A 982 27.07 18.78 -13.46
N LEU A 983 26.77 18.39 -14.70
CA LEU A 983 25.80 19.10 -15.55
C LEU A 983 24.37 19.11 -14.98
N MET A 984 24.03 18.17 -14.09
CA MET A 984 22.72 18.14 -13.43
C MET A 984 22.62 19.11 -12.25
N LEU A 985 23.63 19.19 -11.38
CA LEU A 985 23.56 20.05 -10.19
C LEU A 985 24.95 20.42 -9.65
N HIS A 986 25.53 21.52 -10.17
CA HIS A 986 26.80 22.08 -9.69
C HIS A 986 26.65 23.42 -8.96
N SER A 987 25.43 23.97 -8.86
CA SER A 987 25.20 25.35 -8.38
C SER A 987 25.65 25.59 -6.94
N GLU A 988 25.69 24.56 -6.10
CA GLU A 988 26.14 24.66 -4.71
C GLU A 988 27.66 24.91 -4.56
N LEU A 989 28.41 24.96 -5.67
CA LEU A 989 29.76 25.56 -5.68
C LEU A 989 29.73 27.01 -5.20
N GLN A 990 28.71 27.77 -5.60
CA GLN A 990 28.51 29.15 -5.13
C GLN A 990 28.30 29.20 -3.62
N THR A 991 27.48 28.30 -3.07
CA THR A 991 27.27 28.17 -1.61
C THR A 991 28.58 27.87 -0.89
N ALA A 992 29.40 26.96 -1.42
CA ALA A 992 30.71 26.66 -0.86
C ALA A 992 31.66 27.87 -0.89
N VAL A 993 31.67 28.65 -1.98
CA VAL A 993 32.47 29.88 -2.08
C VAL A 993 31.96 30.94 -1.10
N GLN A 994 30.65 31.17 -1.06
CA GLN A 994 29.99 32.17 -0.21
C GLN A 994 30.28 31.94 1.28
N GLU A 995 30.27 30.68 1.72
CA GLU A 995 30.45 30.29 3.12
C GLU A 995 31.91 29.92 3.44
N GLY A 996 32.83 29.99 2.47
CA GLY A 996 34.24 29.61 2.66
C GLY A 996 34.45 28.13 2.97
N ILE A 997 33.56 27.25 2.47
CA ILE A 997 33.58 25.82 2.74
C ILE A 997 34.54 25.12 1.77
N LYS A 998 35.66 24.63 2.30
CA LYS A 998 36.67 23.90 1.54
C LYS A 998 36.23 22.47 1.22
N ILE A 999 35.82 22.26 -0.02
CA ILE A 999 35.65 20.94 -0.66
C ILE A 999 36.51 20.86 -1.92
N THR A 1000 36.98 19.66 -2.27
CA THR A 1000 37.72 19.43 -3.53
C THR A 1000 36.88 18.56 -4.45
N ILE A 1001 36.54 19.06 -5.63
CA ILE A 1001 35.79 18.34 -6.63
C ILE A 1001 36.77 17.64 -7.56
N LEU A 1002 36.70 16.31 -7.62
CA LEU A 1002 37.42 15.47 -8.56
C LEU A 1002 36.44 15.08 -9.67
N LEU A 1003 36.47 15.84 -10.76
CA LEU A 1003 35.56 15.67 -11.88
C LEU A 1003 36.18 14.72 -12.91
N PHE A 1004 35.59 13.55 -13.10
CA PHE A 1004 35.98 12.56 -14.09
C PHE A 1004 35.22 12.85 -15.39
N ASP A 1005 35.86 13.57 -16.31
CA ASP A 1005 35.32 13.91 -17.62
C ASP A 1005 35.76 12.90 -18.68
N ASN A 1006 34.80 12.10 -19.13
CA ASN A 1006 34.97 11.17 -20.26
C ASN A 1006 34.10 11.54 -21.47
N ALA A 1007 33.49 12.72 -21.46
CA ALA A 1007 32.56 13.22 -22.46
C ALA A 1007 31.38 12.27 -22.76
N GLY A 1008 30.77 11.66 -21.74
CA GLY A 1008 29.62 10.79 -21.93
C GLY A 1008 29.07 10.06 -20.70
N PHE A 1009 28.03 9.27 -20.94
CA PHE A 1009 27.34 8.48 -19.91
C PHE A 1009 27.86 7.03 -19.90
N GLY A 1010 29.12 6.85 -19.49
CA GLY A 1010 29.85 5.58 -19.61
C GLY A 1010 29.14 4.35 -19.01
N CYS A 1011 28.52 4.48 -17.84
CA CYS A 1011 27.80 3.36 -17.20
C CYS A 1011 26.56 2.92 -18.02
N ILE A 1012 25.78 3.86 -18.52
CA ILE A 1012 24.58 3.56 -19.32
C ILE A 1012 24.99 3.06 -20.72
N ASN A 1013 26.09 3.59 -21.26
CA ASN A 1013 26.69 3.06 -22.49
C ASN A 1013 27.12 1.60 -22.32
N ASN A 1014 27.76 1.24 -21.20
CA ASN A 1014 28.10 -0.16 -20.88
C ASN A 1014 26.85 -1.04 -20.80
N LEU A 1015 25.77 -0.53 -20.20
CA LEU A 1015 24.52 -1.27 -20.13
C LEU A 1015 23.91 -1.51 -21.51
N GLN A 1016 23.81 -0.47 -22.36
CA GLN A 1016 23.34 -0.63 -23.74
C GLN A 1016 24.13 -1.71 -24.50
N MET A 1017 25.46 -1.64 -24.43
CA MET A 1017 26.34 -2.58 -25.14
C MET A 1017 26.27 -4.01 -24.57
N GLY A 1018 26.21 -4.15 -23.25
CA GLY A 1018 26.07 -5.45 -22.59
C GLY A 1018 24.78 -6.19 -22.94
N HIS A 1019 23.76 -5.47 -23.42
CA HIS A 1019 22.47 -6.00 -23.84
C HIS A 1019 22.25 -5.98 -25.36
N GLY A 1020 23.35 -5.99 -26.13
CA GLY A 1020 23.33 -6.15 -27.58
C GLY A 1020 22.92 -4.89 -28.37
N MET A 1021 22.83 -3.73 -27.71
CA MET A 1021 22.61 -2.44 -28.37
C MET A 1021 23.94 -1.77 -28.75
N GLY A 1022 23.91 -0.88 -29.74
CA GLY A 1022 25.00 0.07 -29.96
C GLY A 1022 24.93 1.26 -28.99
N SER A 1023 25.91 2.16 -29.09
CA SER A 1023 25.87 3.46 -28.41
C SER A 1023 24.68 4.29 -28.92
N TYR A 1024 23.79 4.71 -28.02
CA TYR A 1024 22.64 5.56 -28.38
C TYR A 1024 22.37 6.62 -27.33
N GLY A 1025 22.70 7.88 -27.64
CA GLY A 1025 22.46 9.03 -26.76
C GLY A 1025 23.30 9.04 -25.48
N THR A 1026 24.38 8.25 -25.45
CA THR A 1026 25.25 8.09 -24.26
C THR A 1026 26.65 8.68 -24.47
N GLU A 1027 26.90 9.31 -25.61
CA GLU A 1027 28.12 10.08 -25.91
C GLU A 1027 27.75 11.55 -26.09
N ASN A 1028 28.54 12.47 -25.55
CA ASN A 1028 28.29 13.91 -25.68
C ASN A 1028 28.78 14.37 -27.06
N ARG A 1029 27.96 14.14 -28.09
CA ARG A 1029 28.28 14.43 -29.50
C ARG A 1029 27.30 15.40 -30.14
N GLN A 1030 27.79 16.12 -31.15
CA GLN A 1030 26.93 16.92 -32.03
C GLN A 1030 26.03 16.01 -32.87
N ARG A 1031 24.88 16.54 -33.29
CA ARG A 1031 24.02 15.87 -34.26
C ARG A 1031 24.68 15.91 -35.64
N ASP A 1032 24.92 14.74 -36.23
CA ASP A 1032 25.37 14.64 -37.62
C ASP A 1032 24.19 15.00 -38.54
N PRO A 1033 24.32 16.01 -39.43
CA PRO A 1033 23.26 16.40 -40.36
C PRO A 1033 22.89 15.33 -41.40
N HIS A 1034 23.81 14.40 -41.69
CA HIS A 1034 23.61 13.34 -42.68
C HIS A 1034 22.89 12.14 -42.09
N SER A 1035 23.35 11.63 -40.94
CA SER A 1035 22.74 10.49 -40.25
C SER A 1035 21.48 10.89 -39.47
N GLY A 1036 21.38 12.17 -39.06
CA GLY A 1036 20.37 12.67 -38.14
C GLY A 1036 20.56 12.26 -36.68
N ARG A 1037 21.63 11.50 -36.35
CA ARG A 1037 21.92 10.94 -35.03
C ARG A 1037 22.97 11.77 -34.28
N LEU A 1038 23.18 11.49 -32.99
CA LEU A 1038 24.21 12.10 -32.14
C LEU A 1038 25.55 11.35 -32.30
N ASP A 1039 26.05 11.26 -33.52
CA ASP A 1039 27.29 10.55 -33.88
C ASP A 1039 28.31 11.47 -34.59
N GLY A 1040 28.11 12.79 -34.51
CA GLY A 1040 29.08 13.79 -34.97
C GLY A 1040 30.27 13.99 -34.00
N PRO A 1041 31.03 15.09 -34.16
CA PRO A 1041 32.16 15.42 -33.28
C PRO A 1041 31.77 15.55 -31.80
N LEU A 1042 32.71 15.25 -30.90
CA LEU A 1042 32.54 15.42 -29.45
C LEU A 1042 32.28 16.88 -29.07
N VAL A 1043 31.36 17.09 -28.14
CA VAL A 1043 31.08 18.36 -27.50
C VAL A 1043 32.02 18.51 -26.31
N LYS A 1044 32.85 19.56 -26.34
CA LYS A 1044 33.81 19.86 -25.27
C LYS A 1044 33.23 20.88 -24.32
N VAL A 1045 33.33 20.62 -23.02
CA VAL A 1045 32.97 21.55 -21.95
C VAL A 1045 34.22 21.83 -21.12
N ASP A 1046 34.50 23.10 -20.86
CA ASP A 1046 35.56 23.50 -19.92
C ASP A 1046 34.93 23.63 -18.52
N PHE A 1047 34.92 22.52 -17.78
CA PHE A 1047 34.36 22.47 -16.44
C PHE A 1047 35.21 23.24 -15.43
N ALA A 1048 36.52 23.31 -15.64
CA ALA A 1048 37.41 24.15 -14.83
C ALA A 1048 37.02 25.63 -14.94
N GLN A 1049 36.76 26.12 -16.15
CA GLN A 1049 36.27 27.50 -16.36
C GLN A 1049 34.89 27.73 -15.73
N ASN A 1050 34.00 26.73 -15.76
CA ASN A 1050 32.70 26.83 -15.10
C ASN A 1050 32.87 27.00 -13.57
N ALA A 1051 33.73 26.21 -12.93
CA ALA A 1051 34.02 26.35 -11.49
C ALA A 1051 34.76 27.66 -11.15
N GLU A 1052 35.72 28.07 -11.98
CA GLU A 1052 36.38 29.38 -11.88
C GLU A 1052 35.37 30.53 -11.93
N SER A 1053 34.31 30.41 -12.74
CA SER A 1053 33.28 31.45 -12.84
C SER A 1053 32.48 31.67 -11.54
N TYR A 1054 32.37 30.66 -10.67
CA TYR A 1054 31.80 30.77 -9.33
C TYR A 1054 32.81 31.28 -8.27
N GLY A 1055 34.10 31.34 -8.60
CA GLY A 1055 35.19 31.72 -7.68
C GLY A 1055 35.97 30.55 -7.10
N CYS A 1056 35.79 29.32 -7.60
CA CYS A 1056 36.63 28.19 -7.21
C CYS A 1056 38.02 28.29 -7.86
N LYS A 1057 39.04 27.72 -7.23
CA LYS A 1057 40.31 27.44 -7.91
C LYS A 1057 40.17 26.15 -8.70
N ALA A 1058 40.54 26.13 -9.99
CA ALA A 1058 40.45 24.93 -10.80
C ALA A 1058 41.73 24.58 -11.57
N TRP A 1059 41.88 23.30 -11.90
CA TRP A 1059 42.95 22.78 -12.74
C TRP A 1059 42.38 21.88 -13.83
N ARG A 1060 43.00 21.95 -15.01
CA ARG A 1060 42.74 21.06 -16.14
C ARG A 1060 43.79 19.95 -16.07
N VAL A 1061 43.34 18.70 -16.01
CA VAL A 1061 44.22 17.54 -15.75
C VAL A 1061 44.09 16.57 -16.91
N ASN A 1062 45.19 16.41 -17.65
CA ASN A 1062 45.28 15.58 -18.85
C ASN A 1062 46.32 14.45 -18.72
N SER A 1063 47.14 14.50 -17.67
CA SER A 1063 48.23 13.55 -17.40
C SER A 1063 48.37 13.21 -15.92
N GLU A 1064 49.09 12.13 -15.61
CA GLU A 1064 49.31 11.70 -14.21
C GLU A 1064 50.11 12.74 -13.42
N SER A 1065 51.12 13.37 -14.04
CA SER A 1065 51.93 14.41 -13.40
C SER A 1065 51.10 15.63 -13.03
N GLU A 1066 50.17 16.04 -13.90
CA GLU A 1066 49.27 17.16 -13.64
C GLU A 1066 48.28 16.81 -12.53
N LEU A 1067 47.76 15.58 -12.50
CA LEU A 1067 46.88 15.12 -11.42
C LEU A 1067 47.56 15.23 -10.06
N LEU A 1068 48.78 14.70 -9.94
CA LEU A 1068 49.54 14.74 -8.68
C LEU A 1068 49.88 16.16 -8.26
N ALA A 1069 50.29 17.02 -9.20
CA ALA A 1069 50.56 18.42 -8.92
C ALA A 1069 49.29 19.18 -8.50
N ALA A 1070 48.15 18.91 -9.14
CA ALA A 1070 46.89 19.56 -8.82
C ALA A 1070 46.33 19.10 -7.47
N LEU A 1071 46.47 17.81 -7.10
CA LEU A 1071 46.08 17.30 -5.79
C LEU A 1071 46.91 17.95 -4.67
N GLU A 1072 48.21 18.12 -4.87
CA GLU A 1072 49.05 18.80 -3.88
C GLU A 1072 48.73 20.30 -3.79
N ALA A 1073 48.50 20.96 -4.92
CA ALA A 1073 48.10 22.37 -4.94
C ALA A 1073 46.74 22.60 -4.27
N SER A 1074 45.74 21.75 -4.53
CA SER A 1074 44.39 21.89 -3.96
C SER A 1074 44.37 21.77 -2.43
N ARG A 1075 45.31 21.01 -1.84
CA ARG A 1075 45.47 20.96 -0.38
C ARG A 1075 45.87 22.29 0.23
N GLN A 1076 46.65 23.09 -0.48
CA GLN A 1076 47.14 24.36 0.00
C GLN A 1076 46.12 25.49 -0.20
N GLU A 1077 45.16 25.32 -1.11
CA GLU A 1077 44.10 26.29 -1.34
C GLU A 1077 43.09 26.32 -0.18
N PRO A 1078 42.74 27.51 0.35
CA PRO A 1078 41.80 27.61 1.47
C PRO A 1078 40.34 27.45 1.07
N GLY A 1079 39.98 27.75 -0.18
CA GLY A 1079 38.60 27.70 -0.69
C GLY A 1079 38.22 26.39 -1.39
N PRO A 1080 36.99 26.30 -1.93
CA PRO A 1080 36.60 25.15 -2.74
C PRO A 1080 37.39 25.09 -4.06
N THR A 1081 37.67 23.87 -4.51
CA THR A 1081 38.51 23.65 -5.69
C THR A 1081 37.95 22.58 -6.63
N LEU A 1082 38.31 22.63 -7.91
CA LEU A 1082 37.92 21.62 -8.91
C LEU A 1082 39.11 21.13 -9.74
N LEU A 1083 39.27 19.82 -9.85
CA LEU A 1083 40.18 19.18 -10.80
C LEU A 1083 39.32 18.58 -11.92
N ASP A 1084 39.44 19.15 -13.12
CA ASP A 1084 38.79 18.67 -14.35
C ASP A 1084 39.68 17.58 -14.97
N ILE A 1085 39.45 16.34 -14.57
CA ILE A 1085 40.28 15.17 -14.90
C ILE A 1085 39.73 14.51 -16.16
N LYS A 1086 40.43 14.71 -17.27
CA LYS A 1086 40.08 14.08 -18.54
C LYS A 1086 40.48 12.60 -18.50
N VAL A 1087 39.51 11.70 -18.53
CA VAL A 1087 39.70 10.25 -18.56
C VAL A 1087 39.05 9.63 -19.79
N LEU A 1088 39.61 8.54 -20.29
CA LEU A 1088 39.03 7.86 -21.45
C LEU A 1088 37.77 7.09 -21.06
N PRO A 1089 36.72 7.09 -21.90
CA PRO A 1089 35.55 6.23 -21.67
C PRO A 1089 35.96 4.75 -21.71
N LYS A 1090 35.11 3.85 -21.21
CA LYS A 1090 35.37 2.39 -21.18
C LYS A 1090 36.55 1.93 -20.34
N THR A 1091 37.18 2.83 -19.58
CA THR A 1091 38.34 2.51 -18.73
C THR A 1091 38.00 2.37 -17.24
N MET A 1092 36.71 2.26 -16.92
CA MET A 1092 36.19 1.88 -15.59
C MET A 1092 36.29 0.35 -15.38
N THR A 1093 36.03 -0.12 -14.17
CA THR A 1093 36.04 -1.56 -13.88
C THR A 1093 34.92 -2.33 -14.60
N HIS A 1094 35.16 -3.61 -14.89
CA HIS A 1094 34.22 -4.49 -15.59
C HIS A 1094 33.56 -5.53 -14.65
N ASP A 1095 32.93 -6.59 -15.18
CA ASP A 1095 32.12 -7.55 -14.43
C ASP A 1095 32.96 -8.50 -13.55
N TYR A 1096 32.49 -8.75 -12.31
CA TYR A 1096 33.14 -9.64 -11.34
C TYR A 1096 32.14 -10.63 -10.72
N GLU A 1097 31.70 -11.62 -11.50
CA GLU A 1097 30.89 -12.77 -11.03
C GLU A 1097 29.57 -12.38 -10.34
N ALA A 1098 28.92 -11.31 -10.81
CA ALA A 1098 27.58 -10.92 -10.40
C ALA A 1098 26.70 -10.66 -11.62
N TRP A 1099 25.40 -10.84 -11.46
CA TRP A 1099 24.42 -10.55 -12.49
C TRP A 1099 23.45 -9.47 -12.02
N TRP A 1100 23.16 -8.53 -12.90
CA TRP A 1100 22.11 -7.55 -12.73
C TRP A 1100 20.99 -7.86 -13.73
N ARG A 1101 19.78 -8.12 -13.21
CA ARG A 1101 18.60 -8.36 -14.03
C ARG A 1101 18.01 -7.03 -14.48
N THR A 1102 18.09 -6.80 -15.78
CA THR A 1102 17.45 -5.68 -16.48
C THR A 1102 16.36 -6.18 -17.44
N GLY A 1103 15.55 -5.26 -17.97
CA GLY A 1103 14.44 -5.58 -18.85
C GLY A 1103 14.87 -5.65 -20.32
N ASP A 1104 15.36 -6.81 -20.75
CA ASP A 1104 15.75 -7.03 -22.15
C ASP A 1104 14.53 -7.15 -23.08
N ALA A 1105 14.64 -6.56 -24.27
CA ALA A 1105 13.60 -6.62 -25.29
C ALA A 1105 13.49 -8.05 -25.85
N GLN A 1106 12.39 -8.74 -25.51
CA GLN A 1106 12.13 -10.13 -25.94
C GLN A 1106 11.82 -10.27 -27.44
N VAL A 1107 11.54 -9.15 -28.13
CA VAL A 1107 11.30 -9.11 -29.57
C VAL A 1107 12.18 -8.01 -30.16
N SER A 1108 13.12 -8.39 -31.02
CA SER A 1108 14.02 -7.46 -31.70
C SER A 1108 14.42 -8.00 -33.07
N ARG A 1109 14.70 -7.08 -34.01
CA ARG A 1109 15.33 -7.42 -35.30
C ARG A 1109 16.85 -7.58 -35.17
N SER A 1110 17.45 -7.12 -34.07
CA SER A 1110 18.87 -7.32 -33.77
C SER A 1110 19.05 -8.67 -33.10
N SER A 1111 19.87 -9.54 -33.71
CA SER A 1111 20.21 -10.84 -33.11
C SER A 1111 20.91 -10.67 -31.77
N ALA A 1112 21.80 -9.69 -31.62
CA ALA A 1112 22.51 -9.45 -30.36
C ALA A 1112 21.56 -9.09 -29.20
N VAL A 1113 20.46 -8.38 -29.49
CA VAL A 1113 19.43 -8.05 -28.49
C VAL A 1113 18.59 -9.29 -28.15
N ALA A 1114 18.25 -10.11 -29.14
CA ALA A 1114 17.55 -11.38 -28.92
C ALA A 1114 18.41 -12.34 -28.09
N ASP A 1115 19.71 -12.45 -28.40
CA ASP A 1115 20.67 -13.27 -27.67
C ASP A 1115 20.80 -12.81 -26.21
N ALA A 1116 20.83 -11.49 -25.96
CA ALA A 1116 20.84 -10.94 -24.60
C ALA A 1116 19.57 -11.30 -23.82
N ALA A 1117 18.39 -11.21 -24.46
CA ALA A 1117 17.12 -11.62 -23.85
C ALA A 1117 17.10 -13.11 -23.51
N ASP A 1118 17.62 -13.97 -24.39
CA ASP A 1118 17.75 -15.42 -24.14
C ASP A 1118 18.72 -15.73 -23.00
N GLN A 1119 19.83 -14.99 -22.91
CA GLN A 1119 20.78 -15.11 -21.79
C GLN A 1119 20.14 -14.68 -20.47
N THR A 1120 19.39 -13.58 -20.45
CA THR A 1120 18.62 -13.12 -19.27
C THR A 1120 17.58 -14.16 -18.86
N ALA A 1121 16.85 -14.75 -19.81
CA ALA A 1121 15.91 -15.83 -19.55
C ALA A 1121 16.60 -17.09 -19.00
N ALA A 1122 17.80 -17.41 -19.47
CA ALA A 1122 18.59 -18.53 -18.96
C ALA A 1122 19.12 -18.29 -17.54
N LYS A 1123 19.63 -17.09 -17.25
CA LYS A 1123 20.09 -16.71 -15.90
C LYS A 1123 18.95 -16.67 -14.90
N LEU A 1124 17.77 -16.19 -15.30
CA LEU A 1124 16.58 -16.13 -14.44
C LEU A 1124 16.17 -17.52 -13.91
N LYS A 1125 16.41 -18.60 -14.67
CA LYS A 1125 16.15 -19.98 -14.22
C LYS A 1125 17.01 -20.41 -13.02
N ARG A 1126 18.16 -19.75 -12.82
CA ARG A 1126 19.11 -20.03 -11.72
C ARG A 1126 18.94 -19.06 -10.55
N ALA A 1127 18.27 -17.93 -10.76
CA ALA A 1127 17.99 -16.97 -9.70
C ALA A 1127 16.91 -17.50 -8.75
N ARG A 1128 16.98 -17.09 -7.48
CA ARG A 1128 15.96 -17.44 -6.49
C ARG A 1128 14.59 -16.89 -6.91
N GLN A 1129 13.57 -17.75 -6.94
CA GLN A 1129 12.24 -17.39 -7.45
C GLN A 1129 11.44 -16.48 -6.48
N TYR A 1130 11.78 -16.48 -5.19
CA TYR A 1130 11.17 -15.63 -4.16
C TYR A 1130 12.20 -15.07 -3.18
#